data_AF-P52333-F1
#
_entry.id   AF-P52333-F1
#
_cell.length_a   1.000
_cell.length_b   1.000
_cell.length_c   1.000
_cell.angle_alpha   90.00
_cell.angle_beta   90.00
_cell.angle_gamma   90.00
#
_symmetry.space_group_name_H-M   'P 1'
#
loop_
_entity.id
_entity.type
_entity.pdbx_description
1 polymer ?
#
loop_
_entity_poly.entity_id
_entity_poly.type
_entity_poly.pdbx_seq_one_letter_code
_entity_poly.pdbx_strand_id
1 'polypeptide(L)'
;MAPPSEETPLIPQRSCSLLSTEAGALHVLLPARGPGPPQRLSFSFGDHLAEDLCVQAAKASGILPVYHSLFALATEDLSCWFPPSHIFSVEDASTQVLLYRIRFYFPNWFGLEKCHRFGLRKDLASAILDLPVLEHLFAQHRSDLVSGRLPVGLSLKEQGECLSLAVLDLARMAREQAQRPGELLKTVSYKACLPPSLRDLIQGLSFVTRRRIRRTVRRALRRVAACQADRHSLMAKYIMDLERLDPAGAAETFHVGLPGALGGHDGLGLLRVAGDGGIAWTQGEQEVLQPFCDFPEIVDISIKQAPRVGPAGEHRLVTVTRTDNQILEAEFPGLPEALSFVALVDGYFRLTTDSQHFFCKEVAPPRLLEEVAEQCHGPITLDFAINKLKTGGSRPGSYVLRRSPQDFDSFLLTVCVQNPLGPDYKGCLIRRSPTGTFLLVGLSRPHSSLRELLATCWDGGLHVDGVAVTLTSCCIPRPKEKSNLIVVQRGHSPPTSSLVQPQSQYQLSQMTFHKIPADSLEWHENLGHGSFTKIYRGCRHEVVDGEARKTEVLLKVMDAKHKNCMESFLEAASLMSQVSYRHLVLLHGVCMAGDSTMVQEFVHLGAIDMYLRKRGHLVPASWKLQVVKQLAYALNYLEDKGLPHGNVSARKVLLAREGADGSPPFIKLSDPGVSPAVLSLEMLTDRIPWVAPECLREAQTLSLEADKWGFGATVWEVFSGVTMPISALDPAKKLQFYEDRQQLPAPKWTELALLIQQCMAYEPVQRPSFRAVIRDLNSLISSDYELLSDPTPGALAPRDGLWNGAQLYACQDPTIFEERHLKYISQLGKGNFGSVELCRYDPLGDNTGALVAVKQLQHSGPDQQRDFQREIQILKALHSDFIVKYRGVSYGPGRQSLRLVMEYLPSGCLRDFLQRHRARLDASRLLLYSSQICKGMEYLGSRRCVHRDLAARNILVESEAHVKIADFGLAKLLPLDKDYYVVREPGQSPIFWYAPESLSDNIFSRQSDVWSFGVVLYELFTYCDKSCSPSAEFLRMMGCERDVPALCRLLELLEEGQRLPAPPACPAEVHELMKLCWAPSPQDRPSFSALGPQLDMLWSGSRGCETHAFTAHPEGKHHSLSFS
;
A
#
# COMPACT_ATOMS: atom_id res chain seq x y z
N MET A 1 -45.07 45.60 39.30
CA MET A 1 -43.60 45.47 39.18
C MET A 1 -43.30 45.00 37.77
N ALA A 2 -42.79 45.87 36.91
CA ALA A 2 -42.32 45.46 35.57
C ALA A 2 -41.13 44.49 35.73
N PRO A 3 -41.04 43.42 34.92
CA PRO A 3 -39.95 42.46 35.02
C PRO A 3 -38.63 43.12 34.59
N PRO A 4 -37.50 42.79 35.25
CA PRO A 4 -36.22 43.41 34.95
C PRO A 4 -35.81 43.08 33.50
N SER A 5 -35.47 44.11 32.76
CA SER A 5 -34.93 44.06 31.40
C SER A 5 -33.63 43.26 31.40
N GLU A 6 -33.63 42.08 30.78
CA GLU A 6 -32.42 41.40 30.29
C GLU A 6 -31.88 42.18 29.08
N GLU A 7 -31.45 43.42 29.30
CA GLU A 7 -30.55 44.16 28.40
C GLU A 7 -29.19 44.22 29.10
N THR A 8 -28.53 43.07 29.24
CA THR A 8 -27.07 43.10 29.29
C THR A 8 -26.63 43.11 27.83
N PRO A 9 -26.18 44.25 27.28
CA PRO A 9 -25.58 44.24 25.95
C PRO A 9 -24.40 43.27 25.99
N LEU A 10 -24.50 42.21 25.20
CA LEU A 10 -23.34 41.37 24.88
C LEU A 10 -22.33 42.30 24.24
N ILE A 11 -21.29 42.66 24.99
CA ILE A 11 -20.17 43.48 24.51
C ILE A 11 -19.73 42.86 23.17
N PRO A 12 -19.91 43.57 22.05
CA PRO A 12 -19.50 43.06 20.77
C PRO A 12 -17.99 42.95 20.80
N GLN A 13 -17.49 41.76 20.48
CA GLN A 13 -16.14 41.54 19.96
C GLN A 13 -15.06 42.38 20.67
N ARG A 14 -14.73 42.01 21.91
CA ARG A 14 -13.29 41.78 22.12
C ARG A 14 -12.99 40.51 21.35
N SER A 15 -12.67 40.65 20.06
CA SER A 15 -11.51 39.94 19.55
C SER A 15 -10.49 40.03 20.69
N CYS A 16 -10.20 38.91 21.34
CA CYS A 16 -9.06 38.84 22.22
C CYS A 16 -7.87 39.13 21.32
N SER A 17 -7.60 40.41 21.12
CA SER A 17 -6.27 40.93 20.91
C SER A 17 -5.49 40.38 22.10
N LEU A 18 -4.95 39.18 21.91
CA LEU A 18 -4.02 38.49 22.80
C LEU A 18 -2.65 39.17 22.72
N LEU A 19 -2.63 40.50 22.58
CA LEU A 19 -1.44 41.34 22.66
C LEU A 19 -1.03 41.44 24.14
N SER A 20 -0.61 40.33 24.74
CA SER A 20 0.38 40.42 25.81
C SER A 20 1.69 40.76 25.12
N THR A 21 2.20 41.94 25.46
CA THR A 21 3.33 42.72 24.94
C THR A 21 4.71 42.07 25.01
N GLU A 22 4.82 40.74 24.92
CA GLU A 22 6.12 40.08 24.71
C GLU A 22 6.39 40.00 23.21
N ALA A 23 6.96 41.07 22.67
CA ALA A 23 7.49 41.07 21.31
C ALA A 23 8.59 40.00 21.20
N GLY A 24 8.57 39.20 20.13
CA GLY A 24 9.55 38.14 19.86
C GLY A 24 9.36 36.85 20.66
N ALA A 25 8.14 36.30 20.64
CA ALA A 25 7.84 34.99 21.23
C ALA A 25 7.12 34.09 20.23
N LEU A 26 7.33 32.78 20.37
CA LEU A 26 6.57 31.74 19.68
C LEU A 26 5.54 31.14 20.65
N HIS A 27 4.28 31.10 20.25
CA HIS A 27 3.19 30.56 21.05
C HIS A 27 2.59 29.32 20.40
N VAL A 28 2.46 28.25 21.17
CA VAL A 28 1.71 27.04 20.77
C VAL A 28 0.41 27.00 21.58
N LEU A 29 -0.73 27.08 20.87
CA LEU A 29 -2.05 27.04 21.47
C LEU A 29 -2.59 25.61 21.52
N LEU A 30 -3.09 25.25 22.70
CA LEU A 30 -3.76 23.98 22.99
C LEU A 30 -5.27 24.26 23.17
N PRO A 31 -6.16 23.45 22.58
CA PRO A 31 -7.59 23.65 22.71
C PRO A 31 -8.04 23.52 24.18
N ALA A 32 -9.02 24.34 24.57
CA ALA A 32 -9.52 24.36 25.95
C ALA A 32 -10.27 23.06 26.28
N ARG A 33 -9.71 22.23 27.18
CA ARG A 33 -10.35 21.00 27.68
C ARG A 33 -11.32 21.22 28.84
N GLY A 34 -11.34 22.41 29.44
CA GLY A 34 -12.18 22.77 30.58
C GLY A 34 -12.80 24.17 30.44
N PRO A 35 -13.40 24.73 31.51
CA PRO A 35 -14.07 26.04 31.48
C PRO A 35 -13.12 27.24 31.34
N GLY A 36 -11.80 27.03 31.27
CA GLY A 36 -10.79 28.08 31.11
C GLY A 36 -10.46 28.43 29.65
N PRO A 37 -9.64 29.46 29.42
CA PRO A 37 -9.13 29.79 28.09
C PRO A 37 -8.22 28.66 27.54
N PRO A 38 -7.95 28.63 26.22
CA PRO A 38 -6.94 27.77 25.62
C PRO A 38 -5.62 27.87 26.41
N GLN A 39 -4.97 26.72 26.66
CA GLN A 39 -3.66 26.72 27.28
C GLN A 39 -2.64 27.18 26.24
N ARG A 40 -1.72 28.06 26.63
CA ARG A 40 -0.67 28.62 25.77
C ARG A 40 0.69 28.18 26.31
N LEU A 41 1.49 27.56 25.46
CA LEU A 41 2.91 27.36 25.70
C LEU A 41 3.67 28.49 25.01
N SER A 42 4.60 29.12 25.71
CA SER A 42 5.39 30.25 25.19
C SER A 42 6.86 29.88 25.14
N PHE A 43 7.49 30.22 24.02
CA PHE A 43 8.89 29.93 23.72
C PHE A 43 9.60 31.24 23.39
N SER A 44 10.76 31.45 24.03
CA SER A 44 11.59 32.65 23.87
C SER A 44 12.50 32.55 22.63
N PHE A 45 13.31 33.60 22.42
CA PHE A 45 14.35 33.69 21.38
C PHE A 45 15.15 32.39 21.18
N GLY A 46 15.37 32.02 19.92
CA GLY A 46 16.12 30.84 19.49
C GLY A 46 15.40 30.01 18.43
N ASP A 47 16.06 28.93 18.01
CA ASP A 47 15.53 27.96 17.05
C ASP A 47 14.75 26.85 17.77
N HIS A 48 13.50 26.61 17.34
CA HIS A 48 12.62 25.60 17.92
C HIS A 48 12.17 24.60 16.86
N LEU A 49 12.45 23.32 17.08
CA LEU A 49 12.00 22.24 16.20
C LEU A 49 10.50 21.98 16.38
N ALA A 50 9.76 21.85 15.28
CA ALA A 50 8.33 21.58 15.27
C ALA A 50 7.96 20.30 16.04
N GLU A 51 8.74 19.22 15.88
CA GLU A 51 8.53 17.99 16.65
C GLU A 51 8.71 18.20 18.16
N ASP A 52 9.73 18.95 18.60
CA ASP A 52 9.95 19.23 20.03
C ASP A 52 8.82 20.06 20.64
N LEU A 53 8.33 21.05 19.90
CA LEU A 53 7.14 21.83 20.27
C LEU A 53 5.90 20.93 20.40
N CYS A 54 5.69 20.01 19.45
CA CYS A 54 4.64 18.99 19.53
C CYS A 54 4.81 18.07 20.74
N VAL A 55 6.03 17.68 21.09
CA VAL A 55 6.31 16.84 22.27
C VAL A 55 5.95 17.58 23.56
N GLN A 56 6.31 18.86 23.68
CA GLN A 56 5.94 19.67 24.85
C GLN A 56 4.43 19.88 24.94
N ALA A 57 3.77 20.14 23.81
CA ALA A 57 2.32 20.21 23.70
C ALA A 57 1.63 18.89 24.08
N ALA A 58 2.19 17.75 23.64
CA ALA A 58 1.72 16.41 23.99
C ALA A 58 1.84 16.14 25.50
N LYS A 59 3.00 16.45 26.12
CA LYS A 59 3.22 16.33 27.57
C LYS A 59 2.23 17.20 28.36
N ALA A 60 2.07 18.47 27.99
CA ALA A 60 1.10 19.37 28.61
C ALA A 60 -0.35 18.87 28.47
N SER A 61 -0.63 18.15 27.38
CA SER A 61 -1.92 17.53 27.07
C SER A 61 -2.07 16.10 27.60
N GLY A 62 -1.10 15.53 28.33
CA GLY A 62 -1.13 14.14 28.79
C GLY A 62 -1.27 13.11 27.66
N ILE A 63 -0.85 13.45 26.44
CA ILE A 63 -0.86 12.56 25.27
C ILE A 63 0.39 11.68 25.34
N LEU A 64 0.22 10.36 25.24
CA LEU A 64 1.35 9.43 25.30
C LEU A 64 2.14 9.37 23.97
N PRO A 65 3.42 8.96 24.00
CA PRO A 65 4.26 8.81 22.80
C PRO A 65 3.62 8.01 21.66
N VAL A 66 2.83 6.97 21.97
CA VAL A 66 2.14 6.13 20.96
C VAL A 66 1.16 6.90 20.09
N TYR A 67 0.55 7.96 20.64
CA TYR A 67 -0.48 8.75 19.96
C TYR A 67 0.04 10.08 19.41
N HIS A 68 1.26 10.47 19.78
CA HIS A 68 1.89 11.72 19.36
C HIS A 68 1.92 11.89 17.83
N SER A 69 2.13 10.82 17.08
CA SER A 69 2.18 10.83 15.61
C SER A 69 0.85 11.21 14.94
N LEU A 70 -0.26 11.32 15.70
CA LEU A 70 -1.54 11.81 15.18
C LEU A 70 -1.61 13.35 15.11
N PHE A 71 -0.65 14.04 15.73
CA PHE A 71 -0.67 15.49 15.92
C PHE A 71 0.35 16.21 15.05
N ALA A 72 0.07 17.47 14.74
CA ALA A 72 0.99 18.38 14.06
C ALA A 72 0.71 19.84 14.46
N LEU A 73 1.60 20.73 14.04
CA LEU A 73 1.43 22.18 14.17
C LEU A 73 0.86 22.76 12.88
N ALA A 74 -0.08 23.68 13.03
CA ALA A 74 -0.66 24.45 11.94
C ALA A 74 -0.54 25.95 12.20
N THR A 75 -0.62 26.71 11.12
CA THR A 75 -0.91 28.15 11.12
C THR A 75 -2.28 28.44 11.80
N GLU A 76 -2.49 29.66 12.29
CA GLU A 76 -3.73 30.03 12.99
C GLU A 76 -4.98 29.94 12.11
N ASP A 77 -4.84 30.18 10.80
CA ASP A 77 -5.90 30.06 9.81
C ASP A 77 -6.06 28.62 9.25
N LEU A 78 -5.18 27.68 9.61
CA LEU A 78 -5.09 26.32 9.08
C LEU A 78 -4.82 26.25 7.57
N SER A 79 -4.30 27.33 6.97
CA SER A 79 -3.92 27.35 5.55
C SER A 79 -2.73 26.42 5.25
N CYS A 80 -1.86 26.23 6.23
CA CYS A 80 -0.65 25.43 6.10
C CYS A 80 -0.30 24.71 7.41
N TRP A 81 0.16 23.46 7.28
CA TRP A 81 0.71 22.64 8.38
C TRP A 81 2.21 22.46 8.23
N PHE A 82 2.92 22.49 9.35
CA PHE A 82 4.37 22.40 9.37
C PHE A 82 4.84 20.94 9.43
N PRO A 83 5.87 20.56 8.64
CA PRO A 83 6.50 19.27 8.79
C PRO A 83 7.20 19.14 10.17
N PRO A 84 7.30 17.94 10.76
CA PRO A 84 7.98 17.71 12.03
C PRO A 84 9.44 18.21 12.11
N SER A 85 10.12 18.23 10.98
CA SER A 85 11.49 18.72 10.74
C SER A 85 11.61 20.24 10.65
N HIS A 86 10.50 20.99 10.60
CA HIS A 86 10.54 22.45 10.47
C HIS A 86 11.17 23.09 11.70
N ILE A 87 12.03 24.09 11.48
CA ILE A 87 12.67 24.87 12.54
C ILE A 87 12.08 26.27 12.52
N PHE A 88 11.50 26.70 13.63
CA PHE A 88 11.03 28.05 13.84
C PHE A 88 12.13 28.89 14.45
N SER A 89 12.64 29.88 13.71
CA SER A 89 13.61 30.85 14.22
C SER A 89 12.88 32.06 14.80
N VAL A 90 13.00 32.25 16.12
CA VAL A 90 12.42 33.40 16.84
C VAL A 90 13.49 34.48 16.97
N GLU A 91 13.62 35.33 15.95
CA GLU A 91 14.62 36.40 15.89
C GLU A 91 14.04 37.80 16.09
N ASP A 92 12.86 38.06 15.51
CA ASP A 92 12.25 39.39 15.39
C ASP A 92 11.27 39.74 16.50
N ALA A 93 10.88 41.01 16.59
CA ALA A 93 9.79 41.49 17.44
C ALA A 93 8.40 40.87 17.12
N SER A 94 8.27 40.12 16.03
CA SER A 94 7.00 39.51 15.62
C SER A 94 6.69 38.26 16.45
N THR A 95 5.51 38.23 17.04
CA THR A 95 4.99 37.08 17.77
C THR A 95 4.36 36.10 16.78
N GLN A 96 4.79 34.83 16.78
CA GLN A 96 4.19 33.78 15.97
C GLN A 96 3.26 32.91 16.81
N VAL A 97 2.10 32.53 16.26
CA VAL A 97 1.10 31.70 16.94
C VAL A 97 0.82 30.46 16.11
N LEU A 98 1.00 29.29 16.73
CA LEU A 98 0.80 27.97 16.15
C LEU A 98 -0.33 27.24 16.86
N LEU A 99 -1.04 26.39 16.14
CA LEU A 99 -2.08 25.52 16.68
C LEU A 99 -1.57 24.09 16.77
N TYR A 100 -1.58 23.49 17.96
CA TYR A 100 -1.33 22.05 18.13
C TYR A 100 -2.64 21.28 18.02
N ARG A 101 -2.74 20.41 17.01
CA ARG A 101 -3.99 19.77 16.60
C ARG A 101 -3.77 18.33 16.16
N ILE A 102 -4.83 17.52 16.25
CA ILE A 102 -4.89 16.23 15.54
C ILE A 102 -5.01 16.54 14.05
N ARG A 103 -4.04 16.06 13.28
CA ARG A 103 -3.99 16.17 11.82
C ARG A 103 -4.40 14.86 11.15
N PHE A 104 -3.84 13.75 11.64
CA PHE A 104 -4.07 12.42 11.07
C PHE A 104 -5.29 11.81 11.72
N TYR A 105 -6.42 11.89 11.02
CA TYR A 105 -7.71 11.51 11.54
C TYR A 105 -8.32 10.37 10.70
N PHE A 106 -8.85 9.36 11.38
CA PHE A 106 -9.48 8.19 10.76
C PHE A 106 -10.97 8.19 11.09
N PRO A 107 -11.86 8.38 10.10
CA PRO A 107 -13.30 8.29 10.31
C PRO A 107 -13.71 6.96 10.94
N ASN A 108 -14.81 6.98 11.72
CA ASN A 108 -15.35 5.80 12.38
C ASN A 108 -14.36 5.09 13.34
N TRP A 109 -13.49 5.83 14.02
CA TRP A 109 -12.53 5.33 15.00
C TRP A 109 -13.15 4.66 16.24
N PHE A 110 -14.47 4.76 16.44
CA PHE A 110 -15.20 4.35 17.66
C PHE A 110 -15.50 2.85 17.79
N GLY A 111 -14.79 1.98 17.08
CA GLY A 111 -14.96 0.53 17.21
C GLY A 111 -13.84 -0.27 16.56
N LEU A 112 -13.45 -1.39 17.20
CA LEU A 112 -12.40 -2.29 16.69
C LEU A 112 -12.76 -2.92 15.33
N GLU A 113 -14.03 -2.88 14.93
CA GLU A 113 -14.51 -3.49 13.70
C GLU A 113 -14.14 -2.74 12.42
N LYS A 114 -13.83 -1.44 12.47
CA LYS A 114 -13.51 -0.66 11.26
C LYS A 114 -12.06 -0.25 11.22
N CYS A 115 -11.64 0.60 12.16
CA CYS A 115 -10.29 1.16 12.21
C CYS A 115 -9.71 0.93 13.61
N HIS A 116 -8.58 0.22 13.72
CA HIS A 116 -7.93 -0.08 15.00
C HIS A 116 -6.42 -0.12 14.86
N ARG A 117 -5.69 0.03 15.97
CA ARG A 117 -4.25 -0.22 15.99
C ARG A 117 -4.00 -1.73 16.00
N PHE A 118 -3.05 -2.17 15.18
CA PHE A 118 -2.72 -3.58 15.01
C PHE A 118 -2.31 -4.21 16.35
N GLY A 119 -2.94 -5.34 16.67
CA GLY A 119 -2.56 -6.22 17.78
C GLY A 119 -2.05 -7.56 17.25
N LEU A 120 -1.14 -8.21 17.98
CA LEU A 120 -0.68 -9.57 17.64
C LEU A 120 -1.82 -10.59 17.60
N ARG A 121 -2.88 -10.30 18.37
CA ARG A 121 -4.13 -11.06 18.44
C ARG A 121 -5.29 -10.06 18.48
N LYS A 122 -6.51 -10.51 18.16
CA LYS A 122 -7.70 -9.64 18.14
C LYS A 122 -8.00 -9.02 19.51
N ASP A 123 -7.77 -9.74 20.60
CA ASP A 123 -7.90 -9.26 21.98
C ASP A 123 -6.82 -8.24 22.37
N LEU A 124 -5.71 -8.22 21.63
CA LEU A 124 -4.62 -7.25 21.79
C LEU A 124 -4.74 -6.05 20.83
N ALA A 125 -5.77 -6.01 19.97
CA ALA A 125 -6.05 -4.83 19.16
C ALA A 125 -6.53 -3.69 20.06
N SER A 126 -6.00 -2.49 19.82
CA SER A 126 -6.35 -1.31 20.61
C SER A 126 -7.06 -0.25 19.78
N ALA A 127 -7.85 0.58 20.46
CA ALA A 127 -8.47 1.75 19.85
C ALA A 127 -7.39 2.71 19.30
N ILE A 128 -7.73 3.42 18.23
CA ILE A 128 -6.82 4.42 17.63
C ILE A 128 -6.53 5.55 18.60
N LEU A 129 -7.55 5.95 19.37
CA LEU A 129 -7.51 7.06 20.32
C LEU A 129 -7.62 6.53 21.76
N ASP A 130 -6.82 7.09 22.67
CA ASP A 130 -7.03 6.95 24.11
C ASP A 130 -7.91 8.09 24.67
N LEU A 131 -8.16 8.09 25.98
CA LEU A 131 -9.01 9.09 26.61
C LEU A 131 -8.45 10.53 26.50
N PRO A 132 -7.16 10.80 26.77
CA PRO A 132 -6.57 12.13 26.52
C PRO A 132 -6.66 12.61 25.06
N VAL A 133 -6.47 11.72 24.09
CA VAL A 133 -6.61 12.05 22.66
C VAL A 133 -8.07 12.36 22.33
N LEU A 134 -9.02 11.58 22.85
CA LEU A 134 -10.45 11.83 22.71
C LEU A 134 -10.86 13.21 23.26
N GLU A 135 -10.39 13.55 24.46
CA GLU A 135 -10.62 14.87 25.07
C GLU A 135 -10.05 16.00 24.22
N HIS A 136 -8.87 15.79 23.61
CA HIS A 136 -8.28 16.76 22.70
C HIS A 136 -9.11 16.94 21.43
N LEU A 137 -9.48 15.83 20.77
CA LEU A 137 -10.28 15.84 19.55
C LEU A 137 -11.62 16.55 19.78
N PHE A 138 -12.28 16.25 20.89
CA PHE A 138 -13.51 16.92 21.29
C PHE A 138 -13.30 18.43 21.45
N ALA A 139 -12.25 18.84 22.18
CA ALA A 139 -11.96 20.25 22.41
C ALA A 139 -11.64 20.99 21.10
N GLN A 140 -10.89 20.36 20.20
CA GLN A 140 -10.59 20.85 18.86
C GLN A 140 -11.89 21.07 18.05
N HIS A 141 -12.69 20.03 17.88
CA HIS A 141 -13.95 20.09 17.12
C HIS A 141 -14.97 21.06 17.71
N ARG A 142 -15.10 21.10 19.04
CA ARG A 142 -15.94 22.08 19.73
C ARG A 142 -15.47 23.49 19.45
N SER A 143 -14.16 23.73 19.50
CA SER A 143 -13.57 25.03 19.18
C SER A 143 -13.88 25.45 17.74
N ASP A 144 -13.72 24.53 16.78
CA ASP A 144 -13.97 24.80 15.36
C ASP A 144 -15.44 25.15 15.11
N LEU A 145 -16.38 24.42 15.73
CA LEU A 145 -17.81 24.72 15.64
C LEU A 145 -18.17 26.07 16.27
N VAL A 146 -17.74 26.31 17.52
CA VAL A 146 -18.16 27.50 18.28
C VAL A 146 -17.50 28.79 17.79
N SER A 147 -16.28 28.70 17.25
CA SER A 147 -15.59 29.84 16.61
C SER A 147 -16.14 30.17 15.22
N GLY A 148 -16.91 29.26 14.62
CA GLY A 148 -17.41 29.41 13.24
C GLY A 148 -16.37 29.04 12.18
N ARG A 149 -15.28 28.36 12.56
CA ARG A 149 -14.28 27.83 11.63
C ARG A 149 -14.83 26.66 10.81
N LEU A 150 -15.68 25.83 11.42
CA LEU A 150 -16.43 24.79 10.71
C LEU A 150 -17.67 25.44 10.07
N PRO A 151 -17.76 25.51 8.73
CA PRO A 151 -18.91 26.08 8.05
C PRO A 151 -20.12 25.15 8.23
N VAL A 152 -21.17 25.64 8.89
CA VAL A 152 -22.44 24.92 9.04
C VAL A 152 -23.53 25.66 8.30
N GLY A 153 -24.28 24.96 7.44
CA GLY A 153 -25.46 25.50 6.79
C GLY A 153 -26.58 25.86 7.78
N LEU A 154 -27.56 26.61 7.29
CA LEU A 154 -28.70 27.08 8.10
C LEU A 154 -30.01 26.34 7.78
N SER A 155 -29.94 25.15 7.16
CA SER A 155 -31.15 24.36 6.92
C SER A 155 -31.80 23.93 8.25
N LEU A 156 -33.12 23.68 8.24
CA LEU A 156 -33.82 23.24 9.45
C LEU A 156 -33.25 21.94 10.04
N LYS A 157 -32.69 21.06 9.20
CA LYS A 157 -32.04 19.82 9.61
C LYS A 157 -30.75 20.12 10.38
N GLU A 158 -29.85 20.91 9.80
CA GLU A 158 -28.57 21.31 10.41
C GLU A 158 -28.79 22.10 11.71
N GLN A 159 -29.80 22.98 11.74
CA GLN A 159 -30.21 23.67 12.97
C GLN A 159 -30.55 22.68 14.09
N GLY A 160 -31.30 21.61 13.78
CA GLY A 160 -31.64 20.55 14.71
C GLY A 160 -30.44 19.74 15.19
N GLU A 161 -29.49 19.45 14.28
CA GLU A 161 -28.24 18.75 14.58
C GLU A 161 -27.32 19.58 15.48
N CYS A 162 -27.11 20.87 15.18
CA CYS A 162 -26.36 21.78 16.05
C CYS A 162 -26.99 21.95 17.44
N LEU A 163 -28.33 22.02 17.53
CA LEU A 163 -29.01 22.06 18.82
C LEU A 163 -28.80 20.75 19.61
N SER A 164 -28.69 19.62 18.91
CA SER A 164 -28.38 18.32 19.53
C SER A 164 -26.94 18.27 20.04
N LEU A 165 -25.98 18.78 19.27
CA LEU A 165 -24.58 18.97 19.70
C LEU A 165 -24.49 19.87 20.95
N ALA A 166 -25.22 20.98 20.99
CA ALA A 166 -25.28 21.85 22.16
C ALA A 166 -25.87 21.14 23.39
N VAL A 167 -26.84 20.25 23.21
CA VAL A 167 -27.39 19.43 24.29
C VAL A 167 -26.35 18.43 24.83
N LEU A 168 -25.58 17.78 23.95
CA LEU A 168 -24.49 16.88 24.35
C LEU A 168 -23.40 17.64 25.12
N ASP A 169 -23.00 18.82 24.63
CA ASP A 169 -21.99 19.65 25.28
C ASP A 169 -22.45 20.13 26.67
N LEU A 170 -23.70 20.59 26.80
CA LEU A 170 -24.27 20.97 28.10
C LEU A 170 -24.40 19.77 29.06
N ALA A 171 -24.76 18.59 28.56
CA ALA A 171 -24.84 17.38 29.39
C ALA A 171 -23.46 17.01 29.93
N ARG A 172 -22.42 17.11 29.09
CA ARG A 172 -21.02 16.91 29.48
C ARG A 172 -20.58 17.93 30.54
N MET A 173 -20.82 19.23 30.31
CA MET A 173 -20.50 20.28 31.31
C MET A 173 -21.16 20.02 32.66
N ALA A 174 -22.43 19.61 32.66
CA ALA A 174 -23.15 19.29 33.89
C ALA A 174 -22.49 18.13 34.64
N ARG A 175 -22.00 17.12 33.91
CA ARG A 175 -21.25 15.98 34.49
C ARG A 175 -19.91 16.40 35.07
N GLU A 176 -19.12 17.17 34.34
CA GLU A 176 -17.80 17.65 34.79
C GLU A 176 -17.88 18.55 36.03
N GLN A 177 -18.89 19.41 36.09
CA GLN A 177 -19.10 20.31 37.24
C GLN A 177 -19.89 19.63 38.39
N ALA A 178 -20.26 18.35 38.24
CA ALA A 178 -21.15 17.63 39.16
C ALA A 178 -22.45 18.40 39.48
N GLN A 179 -22.98 19.16 38.52
CA GLN A 179 -24.16 20.00 38.67
C GLN A 179 -25.39 19.35 38.03
N ARG A 180 -26.58 19.66 38.56
CA ARG A 180 -27.82 19.29 37.89
C ARG A 180 -27.97 20.11 36.60
N PRO A 181 -28.49 19.53 35.49
CA PRO A 181 -28.64 20.26 34.23
C PRO A 181 -29.48 21.55 34.33
N GLY A 182 -30.41 21.62 35.30
CA GLY A 182 -31.20 22.81 35.57
C GLY A 182 -30.43 23.93 36.26
N GLU A 183 -29.38 23.62 37.02
CA GLU A 183 -28.50 24.60 37.68
C GLU A 183 -27.49 25.16 36.69
N LEU A 184 -26.87 24.30 35.88
CA LEU A 184 -25.95 24.70 34.82
C LEU A 184 -26.61 25.71 33.86
N LEU A 185 -27.86 25.49 33.47
CA LEU A 185 -28.59 26.38 32.57
C LEU A 185 -28.88 27.77 33.16
N LYS A 186 -28.61 28.01 34.45
CA LYS A 186 -28.65 29.36 35.05
C LYS A 186 -27.40 30.15 34.75
N THR A 187 -26.26 29.48 34.56
CA THR A 187 -24.95 30.12 34.34
C THR A 187 -24.48 30.01 32.89
N VAL A 188 -24.83 28.93 32.18
CA VAL A 188 -24.41 28.65 30.80
C VAL A 188 -25.60 28.66 29.86
N SER A 189 -25.57 29.57 28.89
CA SER A 189 -26.53 29.60 27.79
C SER A 189 -26.19 28.53 26.75
N TYR A 190 -27.19 27.77 26.29
CA TYR A 190 -27.01 26.81 25.18
C TYR A 190 -26.44 27.47 23.90
N LYS A 191 -26.65 28.78 23.72
CA LYS A 191 -26.12 29.54 22.59
C LYS A 191 -24.59 29.63 22.58
N ALA A 192 -23.93 29.43 23.72
CA ALA A 192 -22.47 29.40 23.83
C ALA A 192 -21.87 28.12 23.21
N CYS A 193 -22.69 27.09 22.99
CA CYS A 193 -22.31 25.83 22.34
C CYS A 193 -22.66 25.80 20.84
N LEU A 194 -23.20 26.90 20.30
CA LEU A 194 -23.66 26.99 18.90
C LEU A 194 -22.69 27.83 18.06
N PRO A 195 -22.59 27.54 16.74
CA PRO A 195 -21.83 28.36 15.81
C PRO A 195 -22.39 29.80 15.73
N PRO A 196 -21.55 30.80 15.40
CA PRO A 196 -21.96 32.22 15.37
C PRO A 196 -23.16 32.47 14.44
N SER A 197 -23.15 31.92 13.23
CA SER A 197 -24.24 32.05 12.25
C SER A 197 -25.60 31.63 12.80
N LEU A 198 -25.66 30.48 13.49
CA LEU A 198 -26.88 29.98 14.11
C LEU A 198 -27.27 30.79 15.35
N ARG A 199 -26.29 31.26 16.13
CA ARG A 199 -26.54 32.14 17.28
C ARG A 199 -27.24 33.42 16.85
N ASP A 200 -26.76 34.02 15.76
CA ASP A 200 -27.30 35.26 15.19
C ASP A 200 -28.67 35.03 14.58
N LEU A 201 -28.85 33.94 13.82
CA LEU A 201 -30.16 33.52 13.32
C LEU A 201 -31.18 33.39 14.46
N ILE A 202 -30.83 32.61 15.51
CA ILE A 202 -31.71 32.43 16.67
C ILE A 202 -31.97 33.76 17.37
N GLN A 203 -30.99 34.66 17.44
CA GLN A 203 -31.15 35.97 18.06
C GLN A 203 -32.18 36.84 17.32
N GLY A 204 -32.21 36.75 15.99
CA GLY A 204 -33.18 37.43 15.13
C GLY A 204 -34.60 36.83 15.13
N LEU A 205 -34.79 35.61 15.64
CA LEU A 205 -36.11 34.98 15.71
C LEU A 205 -37.06 35.65 16.72
N SER A 206 -38.36 35.52 16.47
CA SER A 206 -39.41 36.00 17.37
C SER A 206 -39.21 35.47 18.80
N PHE A 207 -39.63 36.26 19.80
CA PHE A 207 -39.55 35.85 21.21
C PHE A 207 -40.22 34.49 21.47
N VAL A 208 -41.37 34.24 20.82
CA VAL A 208 -42.11 32.97 20.93
C VAL A 208 -41.29 31.80 20.41
N THR A 209 -40.66 31.95 19.24
CA THR A 209 -39.80 30.93 18.64
C THR A 209 -38.55 30.68 19.50
N ARG A 210 -37.88 31.74 19.99
CA ARG A 210 -36.75 31.62 20.91
C ARG A 210 -37.12 30.91 22.22
N ARG A 211 -38.33 31.15 22.75
CA ARG A 211 -38.85 30.45 23.93
C ARG A 211 -39.14 28.97 23.64
N ARG A 212 -39.66 28.67 22.45
CA ARG A 212 -39.88 27.29 21.98
C ARG A 212 -38.56 26.51 21.89
N ILE A 213 -37.54 27.06 21.24
CA ILE A 213 -36.20 26.46 21.13
C ILE A 213 -35.62 26.18 22.53
N ARG A 214 -35.63 27.18 23.43
CA ARG A 214 -35.18 27.02 24.83
C ARG A 214 -35.88 25.87 25.56
N ARG A 215 -37.20 25.72 25.37
CA ARG A 215 -37.97 24.61 25.97
C ARG A 215 -37.57 23.26 25.37
N THR A 216 -37.34 23.18 24.06
CA THR A 216 -36.90 21.97 23.38
C THR A 216 -35.52 21.53 23.88
N VAL A 217 -34.54 22.44 23.91
CA VAL A 217 -33.18 22.17 24.43
C VAL A 217 -33.25 21.67 25.87
N ARG A 218 -34.03 22.32 26.75
CA ARG A 218 -34.21 21.88 28.15
C ARG A 218 -34.79 20.47 28.26
N ARG A 219 -35.77 20.12 27.42
CA ARG A 219 -36.37 18.78 27.42
C ARG A 219 -35.38 17.73 26.92
N ALA A 220 -34.65 18.02 25.85
CA ALA A 220 -33.63 17.13 25.30
C ALA A 220 -32.49 16.92 26.31
N LEU A 221 -32.00 17.99 26.94
CA LEU A 221 -30.95 17.92 27.96
C LEU A 221 -31.33 17.05 29.16
N ARG A 222 -32.58 17.11 29.63
CA ARG A 222 -33.05 16.21 30.70
C ARG A 222 -33.04 14.75 30.28
N ARG A 223 -33.43 14.45 29.03
CA ARG A 223 -33.40 13.07 28.50
C ARG A 223 -31.98 12.55 28.41
N VAL A 224 -31.07 13.31 27.81
CA VAL A 224 -29.66 12.92 27.68
C VAL A 224 -29.01 12.77 29.06
N ALA A 225 -29.25 13.71 29.98
CA ALA A 225 -28.73 13.62 31.34
C ALA A 225 -29.25 12.39 32.11
N ALA A 226 -30.48 11.92 31.81
CA ALA A 226 -31.07 10.72 32.41
C ALA A 226 -30.41 9.41 31.94
N CYS A 227 -29.79 9.38 30.75
CA CYS A 227 -29.13 8.18 30.22
C CYS A 227 -27.87 7.75 30.99
N GLN A 228 -27.43 8.50 32.01
CA GLN A 228 -26.25 8.21 32.84
C GLN A 228 -24.93 7.98 32.06
N ALA A 229 -24.84 8.42 30.81
CA ALA A 229 -23.61 8.38 30.04
C ALA A 229 -22.49 9.18 30.74
N ASP A 230 -21.30 8.60 30.77
CA ASP A 230 -20.10 9.29 31.28
C ASP A 230 -19.65 10.42 30.32
N ARG A 231 -18.70 11.23 30.78
CA ARG A 231 -18.23 12.39 30.01
C ARG A 231 -17.61 11.98 28.66
N HIS A 232 -16.86 10.89 28.62
CA HIS A 232 -16.14 10.44 27.43
C HIS A 232 -17.09 9.89 26.37
N SER A 233 -18.15 9.18 26.80
CA SER A 233 -19.23 8.71 25.94
C SER A 233 -19.99 9.89 25.31
N LEU A 234 -20.22 10.96 26.07
CA LEU A 234 -20.83 12.19 25.55
C LEU A 234 -19.90 12.90 24.54
N MET A 235 -18.60 12.95 24.80
CA MET A 235 -17.60 13.50 23.88
C MET A 235 -17.52 12.69 22.57
N ALA A 236 -17.42 11.36 22.67
CA ALA A 236 -17.42 10.48 21.51
C ALA A 236 -18.71 10.64 20.69
N LYS A 237 -19.87 10.72 21.35
CA LYS A 237 -21.16 10.96 20.68
C LYS A 237 -21.21 12.32 20.00
N TYR A 238 -20.67 13.37 20.63
CA TYR A 238 -20.56 14.70 20.03
C TYR A 238 -19.72 14.67 18.75
N ILE A 239 -18.55 14.04 18.80
CA ILE A 239 -17.64 13.90 17.65
C ILE A 239 -18.34 13.13 16.51
N MET A 240 -18.95 11.97 16.80
CA MET A 240 -19.70 11.18 15.81
C MET A 240 -20.86 11.95 15.15
N ASP A 241 -21.58 12.76 15.93
CA ASP A 241 -22.69 13.55 15.38
C ASP A 241 -22.18 14.75 14.57
N LEU A 242 -21.02 15.31 14.90
CA LEU A 242 -20.36 16.35 14.12
C LEU A 242 -19.80 15.82 12.80
N GLU A 243 -19.19 14.63 12.79
CA GLU A 243 -18.71 13.95 11.58
C GLU A 243 -19.83 13.73 10.54
N ARG A 244 -21.08 13.52 11.01
CA ARG A 244 -22.26 13.40 10.13
C ARG A 244 -22.71 14.73 9.55
N LEU A 245 -22.47 15.82 10.27
CA LEU A 245 -22.78 17.18 9.85
C LEU A 245 -21.75 17.70 8.85
N ASP A 246 -20.48 17.36 9.04
CA ASP A 246 -19.37 17.71 8.16
C ASP A 246 -18.53 16.47 7.79
N PRO A 247 -18.97 15.69 6.78
CA PRO A 247 -18.18 14.56 6.28
C PRO A 247 -16.88 14.97 5.57
N ALA A 248 -16.77 16.24 5.15
CA ALA A 248 -15.61 16.74 4.41
C ALA A 248 -14.42 17.03 5.34
N GLY A 249 -14.69 17.40 6.61
CA GLY A 249 -13.68 17.73 7.61
C GLY A 249 -12.69 16.62 7.98
N ALA A 250 -12.89 15.39 7.51
CA ALA A 250 -11.94 14.28 7.68
C ALA A 250 -10.79 14.26 6.67
N ALA A 251 -10.80 15.16 5.67
CA ALA A 251 -9.81 15.21 4.60
C ALA A 251 -9.21 16.61 4.43
N GLU A 252 -7.93 16.68 4.05
CA GLU A 252 -7.29 17.94 3.66
C GLU A 252 -7.36 18.11 2.14
N THR A 253 -7.59 19.34 1.68
CA THR A 253 -7.69 19.67 0.26
C THR A 253 -6.65 20.71 -0.12
N PHE A 254 -5.92 20.48 -1.21
CA PHE A 254 -4.88 21.36 -1.73
C PHE A 254 -5.25 21.83 -3.14
N HIS A 255 -5.10 23.13 -3.39
CA HIS A 255 -5.27 23.73 -4.71
C HIS A 255 -3.93 23.72 -5.43
N VAL A 256 -3.86 23.04 -6.58
CA VAL A 256 -2.60 22.79 -7.30
C VAL A 256 -2.80 22.89 -8.81
N GLY A 257 -1.71 23.10 -9.55
CA GLY A 257 -1.69 22.88 -10.99
C GLY A 257 -1.60 21.38 -11.30
N LEU A 258 -2.47 20.86 -12.18
CA LEU A 258 -2.41 19.48 -12.66
C LEU A 258 -2.18 19.44 -14.18
N PRO A 259 -1.37 18.51 -14.70
CA PRO A 259 -1.19 18.36 -16.14
C PRO A 259 -2.49 17.91 -16.83
N GLY A 260 -2.78 18.45 -18.03
CA GLY A 260 -3.91 18.04 -18.88
C GLY A 260 -5.19 18.88 -18.81
N ALA A 261 -5.22 20.01 -18.10
CA ALA A 261 -6.36 20.91 -18.15
C ALA A 261 -6.52 21.53 -19.55
N LEU A 262 -7.75 21.56 -20.05
CA LEU A 262 -8.15 22.02 -21.40
C LEU A 262 -7.82 23.49 -21.74
N GLY A 263 -7.17 24.23 -20.84
CA GLY A 263 -6.52 25.50 -21.12
C GLY A 263 -5.07 25.40 -20.66
N GLY A 264 -4.12 25.54 -21.58
CA GLY A 264 -2.69 25.36 -21.32
C GLY A 264 -2.24 25.97 -20.00
N HIS A 265 -1.44 25.23 -19.24
CA HIS A 265 -0.74 25.59 -18.00
C HIS A 265 -1.52 26.24 -16.83
N ASP A 266 -2.79 26.67 -16.97
CA ASP A 266 -3.56 27.37 -15.93
C ASP A 266 -4.73 26.56 -15.34
N GLY A 267 -4.72 25.24 -15.53
CA GLY A 267 -5.70 24.35 -14.91
C GLY A 267 -5.51 24.20 -13.41
N LEU A 268 -6.24 24.96 -12.61
CA LEU A 268 -6.41 24.64 -11.19
C LEU A 268 -7.14 23.30 -11.05
N GLY A 269 -6.50 22.37 -10.36
CA GLY A 269 -7.06 21.14 -9.87
C GLY A 269 -7.07 21.12 -8.34
N LEU A 270 -7.74 20.11 -7.79
CA LEU A 270 -7.77 19.86 -6.35
C LEU A 270 -7.18 18.50 -6.07
N LEU A 271 -6.29 18.43 -5.08
CA LEU A 271 -5.90 17.18 -4.43
C LEU A 271 -6.61 17.07 -3.10
N ARG A 272 -7.13 15.88 -2.80
CA ARG A 272 -7.74 15.55 -1.51
C ARG A 272 -7.01 14.37 -0.91
N VAL A 273 -6.63 14.47 0.36
CA VAL A 273 -5.97 13.39 1.10
C VAL A 273 -6.81 13.05 2.33
N ALA A 274 -7.18 11.78 2.48
CA ALA A 274 -8.00 11.28 3.58
C ALA A 274 -7.42 9.97 4.14
N GLY A 275 -7.54 9.78 5.46
CA GLY A 275 -7.01 8.58 6.11
C GLY A 275 -7.64 7.28 5.62
N ASP A 276 -8.89 7.30 5.18
CA ASP A 276 -9.70 6.15 4.70
C ASP A 276 -9.83 6.07 3.17
N GLY A 277 -9.25 7.03 2.43
CA GLY A 277 -9.41 7.13 0.97
C GLY A 277 -8.12 7.38 0.20
N GLY A 278 -6.99 7.55 0.88
CA GLY A 278 -5.72 7.84 0.24
C GLY A 278 -5.70 9.22 -0.42
N ILE A 279 -5.12 9.29 -1.61
CA ILE A 279 -5.01 10.49 -2.44
C ILE A 279 -6.06 10.41 -3.56
N ALA A 280 -6.89 11.44 -3.68
CA ALA A 280 -7.83 11.65 -4.77
C ALA A 280 -7.60 13.01 -5.43
N TRP A 281 -8.04 13.16 -6.68
CA TRP A 281 -7.83 14.38 -7.46
C TRP A 281 -9.05 14.71 -8.32
N THR A 282 -9.18 15.98 -8.72
CA THR A 282 -10.16 16.42 -9.73
C THR A 282 -9.57 17.57 -10.56
N GLN A 283 -9.99 17.66 -11.82
CA GLN A 283 -9.63 18.74 -12.75
C GLN A 283 -10.81 19.69 -12.92
N GLY A 284 -10.58 20.99 -12.75
CA GLY A 284 -11.57 22.04 -12.98
C GLY A 284 -12.80 21.92 -12.06
N GLU A 285 -13.97 22.33 -12.58
CA GLU A 285 -15.25 22.33 -11.84
C GLU A 285 -15.91 20.94 -11.72
N GLN A 286 -15.25 19.84 -12.09
CA GLN A 286 -15.83 18.51 -11.89
C GLN A 286 -15.98 18.20 -10.38
N GLU A 287 -17.23 18.05 -9.92
CA GLU A 287 -17.53 17.72 -8.51
C GLU A 287 -17.08 16.30 -8.10
N VAL A 288 -16.81 15.40 -9.06
CA VAL A 288 -16.47 14.00 -8.77
C VAL A 288 -14.97 13.80 -8.67
N LEU A 289 -14.49 13.61 -7.44
CA LEU A 289 -13.11 13.22 -7.16
C LEU A 289 -12.79 11.82 -7.68
N GLN A 290 -11.69 11.69 -8.42
CA GLN A 290 -11.13 10.43 -8.87
C GLN A 290 -10.07 9.93 -7.88
N PRO A 291 -10.17 8.69 -7.36
CA PRO A 291 -9.11 8.14 -6.53
C PRO A 291 -7.84 7.94 -7.36
N PHE A 292 -6.69 8.39 -6.85
CA PHE A 292 -5.38 8.10 -7.43
C PHE A 292 -4.79 6.82 -6.82
N CYS A 293 -4.53 6.82 -5.51
CA CYS A 293 -4.01 5.65 -4.80
C CYS A 293 -4.23 5.71 -3.30
N ASP A 294 -4.18 4.55 -2.64
CA ASP A 294 -4.03 4.46 -1.19
C ASP A 294 -2.54 4.50 -0.79
N PHE A 295 -2.26 4.76 0.48
CA PHE A 295 -0.90 4.94 0.99
C PHE A 295 0.03 3.74 0.75
N PRO A 296 -0.39 2.46 0.92
CA PRO A 296 0.49 1.32 0.68
C PRO A 296 0.98 1.18 -0.77
N GLU A 297 0.28 1.81 -1.73
CA GLU A 297 0.63 1.79 -3.15
C GLU A 297 1.71 2.82 -3.51
N ILE A 298 2.08 3.72 -2.59
CA ILE A 298 3.09 4.75 -2.85
C ILE A 298 4.49 4.12 -2.79
N VAL A 299 5.26 4.32 -3.86
CA VAL A 299 6.67 3.90 -3.98
C VAL A 299 7.56 5.03 -3.52
N ASP A 300 7.40 6.23 -4.09
CA ASP A 300 8.17 7.40 -3.69
C ASP A 300 7.39 8.70 -3.87
N ILE A 301 7.96 9.75 -3.28
CA ILE A 301 7.56 11.14 -3.52
C ILE A 301 8.83 11.95 -3.76
N SER A 302 8.82 12.84 -4.73
CA SER A 302 9.91 13.79 -4.97
C SER A 302 9.39 15.22 -5.05
N ILE A 303 10.15 16.17 -4.52
CA ILE A 303 9.86 17.60 -4.58
C ILE A 303 10.96 18.25 -5.42
N LYS A 304 10.59 18.96 -6.48
CA LYS A 304 11.52 19.69 -7.36
C LYS A 304 11.06 21.13 -7.55
N GLN A 305 11.98 21.99 -7.99
CA GLN A 305 11.60 23.31 -8.49
C GLN A 305 10.76 23.16 -9.76
N ALA A 306 9.60 23.81 -9.81
CA ALA A 306 8.78 23.86 -11.01
C ALA A 306 9.35 24.90 -11.99
N PRO A 307 9.09 24.78 -13.31
CA PRO A 307 9.53 25.77 -14.30
C PRO A 307 8.90 27.15 -14.11
N ARG A 308 7.74 27.22 -13.43
CA ARG A 308 6.98 28.46 -13.22
C ARG A 308 7.49 29.23 -11.99
N VAL A 309 7.59 30.55 -12.13
CA VAL A 309 7.77 31.48 -11.02
C VAL A 309 6.49 32.29 -10.87
N GLY A 310 5.84 32.18 -9.71
CA GLY A 310 4.62 32.90 -9.37
C GLY A 310 4.90 34.14 -8.53
N PRO A 311 3.86 34.94 -8.20
CA PRO A 311 4.01 36.12 -7.34
C PRO A 311 4.45 35.76 -5.90
N ALA A 312 4.19 34.54 -5.43
CA ALA A 312 4.59 34.04 -4.12
C ALA A 312 6.01 33.45 -4.08
N GLY A 313 6.72 33.42 -5.21
CA GLY A 313 8.03 32.81 -5.35
C GLY A 313 8.05 31.60 -6.30
N GLU A 314 9.03 30.73 -6.12
CA GLU A 314 9.23 29.55 -6.96
C GLU A 314 8.21 28.45 -6.61
N HIS A 315 7.43 28.05 -7.61
CA HIS A 315 6.51 26.93 -7.48
C HIS A 315 7.28 25.61 -7.30
N ARG A 316 6.61 24.61 -6.72
CA ARG A 316 7.20 23.29 -6.47
C ARG A 316 6.41 22.20 -7.16
N LEU A 317 7.10 21.37 -7.93
CA LEU A 317 6.51 20.19 -8.56
C LEU A 317 6.69 19.01 -7.61
N VAL A 318 5.57 18.44 -7.16
CA VAL A 318 5.54 17.21 -6.37
C VAL A 318 5.10 16.07 -7.27
N THR A 319 5.91 15.02 -7.32
CA THR A 319 5.60 13.78 -8.05
C THR A 319 5.39 12.66 -7.05
N VAL A 320 4.22 12.01 -7.08
CA VAL A 320 3.90 10.80 -6.31
C VAL A 320 3.91 9.61 -7.26
N THR A 321 4.76 8.62 -7.00
CA THR A 321 4.90 7.42 -7.83
C THR A 321 4.21 6.22 -7.19
N ARG A 322 3.37 5.52 -7.94
CA ARG A 322 2.69 4.28 -7.50
C ARG A 322 3.47 3.02 -7.81
N THR A 323 3.08 1.91 -7.19
CA THR A 323 3.61 0.55 -7.42
C THR A 323 3.48 0.06 -8.85
N ASP A 324 2.57 0.61 -9.66
CA ASP A 324 2.43 0.30 -11.09
C ASP A 324 3.17 1.29 -12.02
N ASN A 325 3.99 2.19 -11.45
CA ASN A 325 4.67 3.32 -12.11
C ASN A 325 3.75 4.42 -12.66
N GLN A 326 2.46 4.43 -12.34
CA GLN A 326 1.69 5.64 -12.58
C GLN A 326 2.19 6.75 -11.65
N ILE A 327 2.24 7.97 -12.20
CA ILE A 327 2.67 9.16 -11.46
C ILE A 327 1.51 10.14 -11.36
N LEU A 328 1.43 10.83 -10.23
CA LEU A 328 0.63 12.03 -10.05
C LEU A 328 1.62 13.19 -9.88
N GLU A 329 1.60 14.12 -10.82
CA GLU A 329 2.38 15.34 -10.77
C GLU A 329 1.47 16.52 -10.42
N ALA A 330 1.84 17.26 -9.39
CA ALA A 330 1.09 18.39 -8.91
C ALA A 330 2.01 19.57 -8.63
N GLU A 331 1.66 20.73 -9.20
CA GLU A 331 2.39 21.97 -9.02
C GLU A 331 1.78 22.77 -7.87
N PHE A 332 2.56 22.93 -6.80
CA PHE A 332 2.20 23.70 -5.62
C PHE A 332 2.70 25.14 -5.74
N PRO A 333 1.95 26.11 -5.18
CA PRO A 333 2.29 27.54 -5.29
C PRO A 333 3.61 27.91 -4.61
N GLY A 334 4.08 27.09 -3.64
CA GLY A 334 5.32 27.31 -2.93
C GLY A 334 5.82 26.05 -2.21
N LEU A 335 6.99 26.19 -1.60
CA LEU A 335 7.62 25.13 -0.79
C LEU A 335 6.83 24.79 0.49
N PRO A 336 6.27 25.76 1.24
CA PRO A 336 5.50 25.45 2.45
C PRO A 336 4.30 24.52 2.16
N GLU A 337 3.53 24.80 1.11
CA GLU A 337 2.36 24.01 0.73
C GLU A 337 2.75 22.63 0.24
N ALA A 338 3.82 22.54 -0.56
CA ALA A 338 4.38 21.26 -1.02
C ALA A 338 4.84 20.40 0.17
N LEU A 339 5.61 20.96 1.10
CA LEU A 339 6.05 20.24 2.31
C LEU A 339 4.87 19.86 3.21
N SER A 340 3.86 20.72 3.29
CA SER A 340 2.64 20.43 4.05
C SER A 340 1.90 19.22 3.51
N PHE A 341 1.74 19.14 2.18
CA PHE A 341 1.15 17.99 1.49
C PHE A 341 2.00 16.73 1.66
N VAL A 342 3.32 16.82 1.42
CA VAL A 342 4.20 15.65 1.54
C VAL A 342 4.23 15.13 2.98
N ALA A 343 4.28 16.00 3.99
CA ALA A 343 4.21 15.61 5.40
C ALA A 343 2.89 14.92 5.78
N LEU A 344 1.78 15.27 5.12
CA LEU A 344 0.49 14.60 5.31
C LEU A 344 0.51 13.17 4.78
N VAL A 345 0.96 13.01 3.52
CA VAL A 345 1.02 11.70 2.88
C VAL A 345 2.02 10.79 3.62
N ASP A 346 3.18 11.35 3.98
CA ASP A 346 4.25 10.70 4.73
C ASP A 346 3.77 10.24 6.14
N GLY A 347 3.02 11.08 6.85
CA GLY A 347 2.45 10.71 8.15
C GLY A 347 1.37 9.63 8.06
N TYR A 348 0.45 9.70 7.09
CA TYR A 348 -0.52 8.62 6.87
C TYR A 348 0.18 7.32 6.46
N PHE A 349 1.19 7.38 5.59
CA PHE A 349 1.98 6.21 5.19
C PHE A 349 2.65 5.53 6.39
N ARG A 350 3.20 6.30 7.32
CA ARG A 350 3.75 5.75 8.58
C ARG A 350 2.68 5.10 9.46
N LEU A 351 1.50 5.70 9.52
CA LEU A 351 0.42 5.21 10.33
C LEU A 351 -0.25 3.96 9.74
N THR A 352 -0.17 3.70 8.44
CA THR A 352 -0.92 2.59 7.80
C THR A 352 -0.03 1.50 7.19
N THR A 353 1.16 1.87 6.71
CA THR A 353 2.00 1.00 5.89
C THR A 353 3.28 0.60 6.62
N ASP A 354 4.13 1.57 6.92
CA ASP A 354 5.47 1.37 7.47
C ASP A 354 5.85 2.51 8.43
N SER A 355 5.79 2.23 9.73
CA SER A 355 6.01 3.22 10.78
C SER A 355 7.42 3.83 10.79
N GLN A 356 8.37 3.25 10.06
CA GLN A 356 9.75 3.72 10.05
C GLN A 356 10.17 4.37 8.73
N HIS A 357 9.30 4.34 7.74
CA HIS A 357 9.61 4.95 6.47
C HIS A 357 9.35 6.46 6.51
N PHE A 358 10.06 7.17 5.63
CA PHE A 358 9.80 8.56 5.31
C PHE A 358 10.19 8.80 3.85
N PHE A 359 9.47 9.65 3.13
CA PHE A 359 9.68 9.86 1.71
C PHE A 359 10.77 10.88 1.36
N CYS A 360 11.04 11.84 2.24
CA CYS A 360 12.15 12.78 2.10
C CYS A 360 12.55 13.34 3.48
N LYS A 361 13.80 13.81 3.64
CA LYS A 361 14.31 14.26 4.94
C LYS A 361 13.66 15.55 5.41
N GLU A 362 13.18 16.36 4.47
CA GLU A 362 12.53 17.66 4.67
C GLU A 362 11.18 17.53 5.38
N VAL A 363 10.58 16.34 5.45
CA VAL A 363 9.35 16.08 6.22
C VAL A 363 9.50 15.00 7.29
N ALA A 364 10.67 14.37 7.37
CA ALA A 364 10.91 13.26 8.27
C ALA A 364 10.93 13.72 9.74
N PRO A 365 10.23 13.04 10.66
CA PRO A 365 10.36 13.32 12.10
C PRO A 365 11.80 13.11 12.58
N PRO A 366 12.45 14.12 13.18
CA PRO A 366 13.81 13.95 13.70
C PRO A 366 13.98 12.81 14.71
N ARG A 367 12.97 12.51 15.54
CA ARG A 367 12.98 11.35 16.44
C ARG A 367 12.94 10.02 15.68
N LEU A 368 12.28 9.97 14.53
CA LEU A 368 12.34 8.81 13.65
C LEU A 368 13.73 8.67 13.02
N LEU A 369 14.37 9.77 12.63
CA LEU A 369 15.74 9.74 12.12
C LEU A 369 16.72 9.21 13.19
N GLU A 370 16.57 9.63 14.45
CA GLU A 370 17.32 9.10 15.60
C GLU A 370 17.03 7.60 15.80
N GLU A 371 15.77 7.17 15.70
CA GLU A 371 15.39 5.75 15.80
C GLU A 371 16.07 4.88 14.75
N VAL A 372 16.08 5.34 13.50
CA VAL A 372 16.74 4.63 12.39
C VAL A 372 18.26 4.58 12.61
N ALA A 373 18.88 5.69 13.02
CA ALA A 373 20.31 5.77 13.26
C ALA A 373 20.78 4.88 14.43
N GLU A 374 19.98 4.79 15.49
CA GLU A 374 20.29 4.00 16.69
C GLU A 374 19.73 2.56 16.63
N GLN A 375 19.14 2.15 15.49
CA GLN A 375 18.47 0.85 15.32
C GLN A 375 17.42 0.56 16.42
N CYS A 376 16.74 1.62 16.84
CA CYS A 376 15.77 1.64 17.92
C CYS A 376 14.35 1.55 17.33
N HIS A 377 13.49 0.75 17.95
CA HIS A 377 12.07 0.75 17.61
C HIS A 377 11.41 2.02 18.15
N GLY A 378 10.37 2.48 17.45
CA GLY A 378 9.43 3.45 18.02
C GLY A 378 8.72 2.92 19.28
N PRO A 379 7.69 3.61 19.79
CA PRO A 379 7.01 3.26 21.05
C PRO A 379 6.13 1.99 20.95
N ILE A 380 6.73 0.84 20.65
CA ILE A 380 6.05 -0.45 20.58
C ILE A 380 5.76 -1.01 21.99
N THR A 381 4.67 -1.75 22.18
CA THR A 381 4.33 -2.35 23.47
C THR A 381 5.24 -3.53 23.83
N LEU A 382 5.18 -4.00 25.09
CA LEU A 382 5.95 -5.15 25.55
C LEU A 382 5.64 -6.43 24.75
N ASP A 383 4.37 -6.66 24.39
CA ASP A 383 3.97 -7.86 23.66
C ASP A 383 4.66 -7.96 22.29
N PHE A 384 4.77 -6.83 21.59
CA PHE A 384 5.50 -6.75 20.31
C PHE A 384 7.01 -6.97 20.51
N ALA A 385 7.60 -6.41 21.57
CA ALA A 385 9.01 -6.64 21.89
C ALA A 385 9.29 -8.13 22.19
N ILE A 386 8.42 -8.79 22.96
CA ILE A 386 8.53 -10.22 23.25
C ILE A 386 8.33 -11.06 21.98
N ASN A 387 7.33 -10.72 21.16
CA ASN A 387 7.07 -11.45 19.92
C ASN A 387 8.25 -11.41 18.96
N LYS A 388 8.98 -10.29 18.90
CA LYS A 388 10.22 -10.18 18.12
C LYS A 388 11.31 -11.11 18.63
N LEU A 389 11.55 -11.11 19.94
CA LEU A 389 12.52 -12.02 20.57
C LEU A 389 12.14 -13.49 20.32
N LYS A 390 10.85 -13.82 20.41
CA LYS A 390 10.32 -15.16 20.08
C LYS A 390 10.56 -15.54 18.63
N THR A 391 10.27 -14.63 17.70
CA THR A 391 10.49 -14.83 16.26
C THR A 391 11.99 -15.01 15.95
N GLY A 392 12.86 -14.34 16.71
CA GLY A 392 14.32 -14.54 16.68
C GLY A 392 14.83 -15.81 17.39
N GLY A 393 13.93 -16.67 17.88
CA GLY A 393 14.27 -17.94 18.54
C GLY A 393 14.54 -17.85 20.05
N SER A 394 14.22 -16.73 20.70
CA SER A 394 14.40 -16.49 22.15
C SER A 394 15.80 -16.85 22.66
N ARG A 395 16.83 -16.44 21.92
CA ARG A 395 18.23 -16.73 22.31
C ARG A 395 18.61 -15.87 23.52
N PRO A 396 19.21 -16.44 24.59
CA PRO A 396 19.68 -15.65 25.72
C PRO A 396 20.63 -14.54 25.27
N GLY A 397 20.45 -13.33 25.82
CA GLY A 397 21.19 -12.14 25.44
C GLY A 397 20.69 -11.42 24.18
N SER A 398 19.76 -12.00 23.42
CA SER A 398 19.07 -11.25 22.36
C SER A 398 18.19 -10.17 22.97
N TYR A 399 18.11 -9.00 22.32
CA TYR A 399 17.42 -7.85 22.88
C TYR A 399 16.69 -7.00 21.84
N VAL A 400 15.75 -6.18 22.32
CA VAL A 400 15.02 -5.16 21.57
C VAL A 400 15.21 -3.82 22.28
N LEU A 401 15.77 -2.83 21.58
CA LEU A 401 15.82 -1.44 22.02
C LEU A 401 14.60 -0.68 21.45
N ARG A 402 13.81 -0.02 22.30
CA ARG A 402 12.61 0.71 21.87
C ARG A 402 12.40 2.00 22.65
N ARG A 403 11.72 2.99 22.06
CA ARG A 403 11.20 4.13 22.83
C ARG A 403 10.13 3.68 23.82
N SER A 404 10.02 4.38 24.95
CA SER A 404 8.95 4.11 25.91
C SER A 404 7.58 4.50 25.33
N PRO A 405 6.59 3.60 25.37
CA PRO A 405 5.20 3.95 25.04
C PRO A 405 4.55 4.93 26.01
N GLN A 406 5.16 5.16 27.18
CA GLN A 406 4.57 5.89 28.31
C GLN A 406 5.26 7.22 28.61
N ASP A 407 6.51 7.39 28.16
CA ASP A 407 7.32 8.56 28.49
C ASP A 407 8.19 8.97 27.30
N PHE A 408 8.22 10.27 26.99
CA PHE A 408 8.92 10.78 25.80
C PHE A 408 10.45 10.76 25.93
N ASP A 409 10.95 10.85 27.17
CA ASP A 409 12.36 11.00 27.49
C ASP A 409 12.98 9.67 27.96
N SER A 410 12.28 8.56 27.75
CA SER A 410 12.70 7.22 28.16
C SER A 410 12.73 6.22 27.00
N PHE A 411 13.66 5.30 27.10
CA PHE A 411 13.81 4.13 26.24
C PHE A 411 13.75 2.86 27.11
N LEU A 412 13.42 1.75 26.47
CA LEU A 412 13.29 0.45 27.11
C LEU A 412 14.18 -0.55 26.37
N LEU A 413 15.00 -1.27 27.13
CA LEU A 413 15.80 -2.38 26.65
C LEU A 413 15.13 -3.68 27.11
N THR A 414 14.54 -4.44 26.19
CA THR A 414 13.90 -5.74 26.51
C THR A 414 14.84 -6.87 26.13
N VAL A 415 15.31 -7.67 27.10
CA VAL A 415 16.35 -8.69 26.92
C VAL A 415 15.77 -10.08 27.21
N CYS A 416 16.12 -11.05 26.37
CA CYS A 416 15.83 -12.46 26.60
C CYS A 416 16.84 -13.04 27.60
N VAL A 417 16.35 -13.63 28.68
CA VAL A 417 17.14 -14.26 29.74
C VAL A 417 16.76 -15.74 29.86
N GLN A 418 17.71 -16.58 30.27
CA GLN A 418 17.45 -18.00 30.46
C GLN A 418 17.09 -18.27 31.92
N ASN A 419 15.88 -18.77 32.18
CA ASN A 419 15.45 -19.25 33.49
C ASN A 419 15.32 -20.78 33.50
N PRO A 420 15.23 -21.43 34.68
CA PRO A 420 15.04 -22.88 34.80
C PRO A 420 13.77 -23.42 34.11
N LEU A 421 12.76 -22.57 33.93
CA LEU A 421 11.47 -22.92 33.30
C LEU A 421 11.44 -22.65 31.78
N GLY A 422 12.50 -22.08 31.20
CA GLY A 422 12.54 -21.64 29.81
C GLY A 422 12.99 -20.18 29.65
N PRO A 423 12.90 -19.63 28.43
CA PRO A 423 13.22 -18.24 28.17
C PRO A 423 12.25 -17.30 28.88
N ASP A 424 12.78 -16.27 29.53
CA ASP A 424 12.05 -15.16 30.15
C ASP A 424 12.51 -13.83 29.54
N TYR A 425 11.73 -12.77 29.70
CA TYR A 425 11.98 -11.47 29.07
C TYR A 425 11.97 -10.37 30.12
N LYS A 426 13.11 -9.70 30.29
CA LYS A 426 13.27 -8.62 31.27
C LYS A 426 13.43 -7.26 30.60
N GLY A 427 12.91 -6.21 31.23
CA GLY A 427 12.96 -4.85 30.71
C GLY A 427 13.82 -3.95 31.58
N CYS A 428 14.73 -3.19 30.95
CA CYS A 428 15.49 -2.13 31.62
C CYS A 428 15.06 -0.77 31.13
N LEU A 429 14.99 0.21 32.05
CA LEU A 429 14.66 1.60 31.73
C LEU A 429 15.93 2.40 31.48
N ILE A 430 16.01 3.02 30.31
CA ILE A 430 17.03 4.00 29.94
C ILE A 430 16.37 5.37 29.95
N ARG A 431 16.92 6.34 30.70
CA ARG A 431 16.42 7.72 30.73
C ARG A 431 17.37 8.62 29.95
N ARG A 432 16.80 9.51 29.13
CA ARG A 432 17.51 10.62 28.51
C ARG A 432 17.46 11.82 29.46
N SER A 433 18.62 12.38 29.78
CA SER A 433 18.72 13.59 30.58
C SER A 433 18.37 14.83 29.74
N PRO A 434 18.03 15.96 30.37
CA PRO A 434 17.82 17.22 29.67
C PRO A 434 19.05 17.71 28.88
N THR A 435 20.27 17.26 29.25
CA THR A 435 21.50 17.59 28.52
C THR A 435 21.76 16.62 27.36
N GLY A 436 20.86 15.67 27.09
CA GLY A 436 20.96 14.72 25.98
C GLY A 436 21.72 13.43 26.29
N THR A 437 22.19 13.21 27.52
CA THR A 437 22.91 12.00 27.91
C THR A 437 21.97 10.86 28.32
N PHE A 438 22.40 9.60 28.15
CA PHE A 438 21.59 8.42 28.43
C PHE A 438 22.06 7.71 29.70
N LEU A 439 21.13 7.39 30.59
CA LEU A 439 21.38 6.69 31.85
C LEU A 439 20.56 5.40 31.92
N LEU A 440 21.24 4.27 32.10
CA LEU A 440 20.64 2.97 32.40
C LEU A 440 20.74 2.70 33.89
N VAL A 441 19.63 2.37 34.53
CA VAL A 441 19.62 1.99 35.95
C VAL A 441 20.51 0.76 36.16
N GLY A 442 21.58 0.90 36.95
CA GLY A 442 22.57 -0.15 37.20
C GLY A 442 23.96 0.13 36.60
N LEU A 443 24.08 1.03 35.63
CA LEU A 443 25.36 1.58 35.17
C LEU A 443 25.69 2.88 35.91
N SER A 444 26.95 3.07 36.28
CA SER A 444 27.39 4.19 37.12
C SER A 444 27.65 5.49 36.37
N ARG A 445 27.76 5.47 35.03
CA ARG A 445 28.12 6.63 34.21
C ARG A 445 27.06 6.93 33.13
N PRO A 446 26.74 8.21 32.86
CA PRO A 446 25.93 8.60 31.71
C PRO A 446 26.73 8.45 30.41
N HIS A 447 26.03 8.15 29.31
CA HIS A 447 26.61 7.99 27.97
C HIS A 447 26.12 9.06 27.00
N SER A 448 26.89 9.35 25.95
CA SER A 448 26.53 10.39 24.97
C SER A 448 25.52 9.92 23.92
N SER A 449 25.44 8.61 23.67
CA SER A 449 24.53 7.98 22.71
C SER A 449 24.01 6.64 23.23
N LEU A 450 22.90 6.16 22.65
CA LEU A 450 22.39 4.81 22.93
C LEU A 450 23.38 3.75 22.47
N ARG A 451 24.06 3.97 21.33
CA ARG A 451 25.14 3.12 20.84
C ARG A 451 26.29 2.94 21.83
N GLU A 452 26.78 4.03 22.44
CA GLU A 452 27.86 3.96 23.44
C GLU A 452 27.41 3.24 24.73
N LEU A 453 26.17 3.49 25.16
CA LEU A 453 25.55 2.80 26.30
C LEU A 453 25.44 1.30 26.04
N LEU A 454 24.95 0.91 24.85
CA LEU A 454 24.83 -0.49 24.46
C LEU A 454 26.19 -1.17 24.29
N ALA A 455 27.20 -0.48 23.75
CA ALA A 455 28.56 -1.00 23.67
C ALA A 455 29.11 -1.32 25.08
N THR A 456 28.87 -0.42 26.05
CA THR A 456 29.24 -0.65 27.45
C THR A 456 28.52 -1.86 28.05
N CYS A 457 27.23 -2.04 27.73
CA CYS A 457 26.45 -3.22 28.15
C CYS A 457 26.93 -4.51 27.48
N TRP A 458 27.40 -4.41 26.23
CA TRP A 458 27.89 -5.53 25.44
C TRP A 458 29.21 -6.06 26.01
N ASP A 459 30.15 -5.16 26.34
CA ASP A 459 31.48 -5.51 26.85
C ASP A 459 31.49 -5.86 28.34
N GLY A 460 30.71 -5.14 29.16
CA GLY A 460 30.72 -5.27 30.63
C GLY A 460 29.71 -6.26 31.19
N GLY A 461 28.76 -6.73 30.37
CA GLY A 461 27.58 -7.46 30.84
C GLY A 461 26.57 -6.56 31.56
N LEU A 462 25.33 -7.04 31.65
CA LEU A 462 24.19 -6.31 32.20
C LEU A 462 23.54 -7.13 33.32
N HIS A 463 23.24 -6.50 34.46
CA HIS A 463 22.46 -7.13 35.53
C HIS A 463 21.02 -6.64 35.46
N VAL A 464 20.09 -7.55 35.16
CA VAL A 464 18.65 -7.24 35.06
C VAL A 464 17.88 -8.07 36.08
N ASP A 465 17.20 -7.42 37.02
CA ASP A 465 16.43 -8.07 38.10
C ASP A 465 17.23 -9.18 38.83
N GLY A 466 18.53 -8.97 39.04
CA GLY A 466 19.42 -9.92 39.70
C GLY A 466 20.03 -11.00 38.79
N VAL A 467 19.68 -11.03 37.50
CA VAL A 467 20.25 -11.95 36.50
C VAL A 467 21.33 -11.24 35.70
N ALA A 468 22.55 -11.78 35.71
CA ALA A 468 23.64 -11.31 34.85
C ALA A 468 23.46 -11.86 33.42
N VAL A 469 23.50 -10.98 32.43
CA VAL A 469 23.27 -11.30 31.02
C VAL A 469 24.28 -10.54 30.16
N THR A 470 24.88 -11.23 29.19
CA THR A 470 25.68 -10.59 28.15
C THR A 470 24.80 -10.37 26.93
N LEU A 471 24.78 -9.14 26.38
CA LEU A 471 24.04 -8.86 25.16
C LEU A 471 24.72 -9.54 23.97
N THR A 472 23.93 -10.19 23.10
CA THR A 472 24.48 -10.99 21.98
C THR A 472 23.98 -10.56 20.62
N SER A 473 22.75 -10.07 20.50
CA SER A 473 22.16 -9.68 19.21
C SER A 473 20.97 -8.73 19.37
N CYS A 474 20.92 -7.69 18.53
CA CYS A 474 19.80 -6.77 18.47
C CYS A 474 18.74 -7.25 17.48
N CYS A 475 17.50 -7.37 17.93
CA CYS A 475 16.33 -7.54 17.07
C CYS A 475 15.92 -6.19 16.51
N ILE A 476 16.58 -5.76 15.43
CA ILE A 476 16.35 -4.45 14.82
C ILE A 476 14.96 -4.32 14.19
N PRO A 477 14.47 -3.08 14.01
CA PRO A 477 13.28 -2.82 13.22
C PRO A 477 13.37 -3.28 11.77
N ARG A 478 12.24 -3.73 11.21
CA ARG A 478 12.15 -4.14 9.79
C ARG A 478 11.15 -3.28 9.02
N PRO A 479 11.39 -3.04 7.72
CA PRO A 479 10.42 -2.39 6.84
C PRO A 479 9.08 -3.14 6.82
N LYS A 480 7.98 -2.39 6.75
CA LYS A 480 6.58 -2.87 6.73
C LYS A 480 6.17 -3.76 7.93
N GLU A 481 6.98 -3.79 8.97
CA GLU A 481 6.69 -4.63 10.12
C GLU A 481 5.46 -4.14 10.89
N LYS A 482 4.57 -5.06 11.24
CA LYS A 482 3.33 -4.70 11.94
C LYS A 482 3.56 -4.58 13.45
N SER A 483 3.07 -3.47 14.02
CA SER A 483 3.13 -3.15 15.45
C SER A 483 1.91 -2.34 15.88
N ASN A 484 1.76 -2.05 17.17
CA ASN A 484 0.74 -1.13 17.69
C ASN A 484 0.80 0.30 17.13
N LEU A 485 1.83 0.63 16.36
CA LEU A 485 1.95 1.92 15.66
C LEU A 485 1.17 1.95 14.34
N ILE A 486 0.85 0.77 13.78
CA ILE A 486 0.10 0.65 12.54
C ILE A 486 -1.40 0.64 12.82
N VAL A 487 -2.14 1.49 12.10
CA VAL A 487 -3.59 1.53 12.02
C VAL A 487 -4.04 0.63 10.86
N VAL A 488 -4.96 -0.27 11.16
CA VAL A 488 -5.57 -1.21 10.22
C VAL A 488 -7.00 -0.78 9.96
N GLN A 489 -7.39 -0.78 8.69
CA GLN A 489 -8.76 -0.50 8.24
C GLN A 489 -9.38 -1.77 7.66
N ARG A 490 -10.63 -2.07 8.02
CA ARG A 490 -11.37 -3.23 7.48
C ARG A 490 -11.87 -2.93 6.08
N GLY A 491 -11.53 -3.80 5.12
CA GLY A 491 -11.80 -3.63 3.69
C GLY A 491 -10.54 -3.78 2.87
N HIS A 492 -9.46 -3.12 3.29
CA HIS A 492 -8.13 -3.24 2.71
C HIS A 492 -7.43 -4.47 3.28
N SER A 493 -6.95 -5.37 2.41
CA SER A 493 -6.08 -6.46 2.84
C SER A 493 -4.73 -5.82 3.19
N PRO A 494 -4.18 -5.96 4.41
CA PRO A 494 -2.77 -5.64 4.59
C PRO A 494 -1.96 -6.58 3.67
N PRO A 495 -0.97 -6.09 2.91
CA PRO A 495 -0.02 -6.99 2.25
C PRO A 495 0.57 -7.87 3.34
N THR A 496 0.36 -9.17 3.21
CA THR A 496 0.79 -10.13 4.22
C THR A 496 2.30 -10.09 4.32
N SER A 497 2.82 -9.64 5.46
CA SER A 497 4.08 -10.16 6.00
C SER A 497 3.83 -11.56 6.58
N SER A 498 3.15 -12.45 5.83
CA SER A 498 3.48 -13.85 6.01
C SER A 498 4.93 -13.90 5.59
N LEU A 499 5.82 -14.27 6.51
CA LEU A 499 7.09 -14.87 6.13
C LEU A 499 6.68 -15.96 5.13
N VAL A 500 6.72 -15.65 3.84
CA VAL A 500 6.95 -16.67 2.83
C VAL A 500 8.25 -17.24 3.33
N GLN A 501 8.19 -18.39 4.00
CA GLN A 501 9.41 -19.11 4.35
C GLN A 501 10.24 -19.10 3.07
N PRO A 502 11.48 -18.61 3.08
CA PRO A 502 12.29 -18.56 1.87
C PRO A 502 12.27 -19.97 1.27
N GLN A 503 11.54 -20.13 0.17
CA GLN A 503 11.16 -21.45 -0.34
C GLN A 503 12.41 -22.08 -0.92
N SER A 504 12.95 -23.08 -0.23
CA SER A 504 14.08 -23.86 -0.72
C SER A 504 13.59 -24.77 -1.85
N GLN A 505 13.74 -24.30 -3.09
CA GLN A 505 13.52 -25.02 -4.36
C GLN A 505 12.05 -25.33 -4.71
N TYR A 506 11.60 -24.86 -5.88
CA TYR A 506 10.32 -25.28 -6.45
C TYR A 506 10.49 -26.68 -7.05
N GLN A 507 9.62 -27.61 -6.68
CA GLN A 507 9.50 -28.84 -7.46
C GLN A 507 9.09 -28.50 -8.90
N LEU A 508 9.68 -29.15 -9.90
CA LEU A 508 9.34 -28.98 -11.32
C LEU A 508 7.82 -29.02 -11.61
N SER A 509 7.06 -29.80 -10.84
CA SER A 509 5.59 -29.91 -10.94
C SER A 509 4.82 -28.64 -10.54
N GLN A 510 5.47 -27.73 -9.82
CA GLN A 510 4.88 -26.49 -9.29
C GLN A 510 5.20 -25.26 -10.15
N MET A 511 6.12 -25.38 -11.11
CA MET A 511 6.54 -24.27 -11.98
C MET A 511 5.48 -23.95 -13.03
N THR A 512 5.25 -22.66 -13.28
CA THR A 512 4.26 -22.21 -14.27
C THR A 512 4.90 -21.29 -15.29
N PHE A 513 4.69 -21.55 -16.57
CA PHE A 513 5.03 -20.64 -17.67
C PHE A 513 4.28 -21.09 -18.93
N HIS A 514 4.07 -20.16 -19.87
CA HIS A 514 3.47 -20.49 -21.17
C HIS A 514 4.42 -21.40 -21.96
N LYS A 515 3.91 -22.50 -22.51
CA LYS A 515 4.68 -23.43 -23.35
C LYS A 515 4.60 -22.97 -24.80
N ILE A 516 5.74 -22.74 -25.41
CA ILE A 516 5.86 -22.32 -26.81
C ILE A 516 6.28 -23.53 -27.66
N PRO A 517 5.56 -23.84 -28.74
CA PRO A 517 5.90 -24.97 -29.60
C PRO A 517 7.09 -24.60 -30.49
N ALA A 518 7.93 -25.59 -30.84
CA ALA A 518 9.22 -25.34 -31.49
C ALA A 518 9.12 -24.80 -32.92
N ASP A 519 8.08 -25.21 -33.64
CA ASP A 519 7.72 -24.78 -34.99
C ASP A 519 7.31 -23.30 -35.06
N SER A 520 6.89 -22.72 -33.93
CA SER A 520 6.63 -21.29 -33.83
C SER A 520 7.89 -20.43 -33.75
N LEU A 521 9.08 -21.02 -33.60
CA LEU A 521 10.34 -20.28 -33.39
C LEU A 521 11.23 -20.33 -34.63
N GLU A 522 11.60 -19.15 -35.12
CA GLU A 522 12.63 -18.93 -36.13
C GLU A 522 13.91 -18.45 -35.44
N TRP A 523 15.04 -19.07 -35.78
CA TRP A 523 16.34 -18.80 -35.17
C TRP A 523 17.19 -17.91 -36.07
N HIS A 524 17.80 -16.87 -35.50
CA HIS A 524 18.68 -15.95 -36.21
C HIS A 524 20.12 -16.04 -35.66
N GLU A 525 20.84 -14.92 -35.58
CA GLU A 525 22.23 -14.88 -35.17
C GLU A 525 22.48 -15.29 -33.69
N ASN A 526 23.64 -15.90 -33.46
CA ASN A 526 24.17 -16.13 -32.11
C ASN A 526 24.71 -14.79 -31.55
N LEU A 527 24.15 -14.36 -30.44
CA LEU A 527 24.53 -13.13 -29.74
C LEU A 527 25.60 -13.37 -28.66
N GLY A 528 25.94 -14.63 -28.39
CA GLY A 528 26.99 -15.05 -27.48
C GLY A 528 26.54 -16.10 -26.46
N HIS A 529 27.26 -16.16 -25.35
CA HIS A 529 27.08 -17.18 -24.33
C HIS A 529 26.90 -16.54 -22.94
N GLY A 530 25.89 -16.97 -22.21
CA GLY A 530 25.80 -16.83 -20.76
C GLY A 530 26.59 -17.93 -20.06
N SER A 531 26.69 -17.88 -18.73
CA SER A 531 27.43 -18.88 -17.95
C SER A 531 26.92 -20.32 -18.10
N PHE A 532 25.65 -20.49 -18.45
CA PHE A 532 24.98 -21.79 -18.61
C PHE A 532 24.20 -21.89 -19.91
N THR A 533 24.21 -20.85 -20.74
CA THR A 533 23.23 -20.68 -21.80
C THR A 533 23.87 -20.16 -23.08
N LYS A 534 23.34 -20.55 -24.22
CA LYS A 534 23.61 -19.90 -25.50
C LYS A 534 22.50 -18.90 -25.78
N ILE A 535 22.84 -17.74 -26.32
CA ILE A 535 21.88 -16.65 -26.52
C ILE A 535 21.79 -16.38 -28.02
N TYR A 536 20.59 -16.47 -28.56
CA TYR A 536 20.32 -16.19 -29.96
C TYR A 536 19.27 -15.10 -30.08
N ARG A 537 19.34 -14.37 -31.18
CA ARG A 537 18.19 -13.61 -31.67
C ARG A 537 17.26 -14.58 -32.41
N GLY A 538 15.96 -14.28 -32.43
CA GLY A 538 15.00 -15.03 -33.21
C GLY A 538 13.67 -14.31 -33.37
N CYS A 539 12.70 -15.02 -33.95
CA CYS A 539 11.33 -14.56 -34.13
C CYS A 539 10.33 -15.64 -33.69
N ARG A 540 9.33 -15.25 -32.90
CA ARG A 540 8.14 -16.06 -32.60
C ARG A 540 7.06 -15.77 -33.63
N HIS A 541 6.48 -16.82 -34.20
CA HIS A 541 5.38 -16.80 -35.15
C HIS A 541 4.11 -17.29 -34.47
N GLU A 542 3.01 -16.58 -34.68
CA GLU A 542 1.70 -16.97 -34.17
C GLU A 542 0.66 -16.70 -35.24
N VAL A 543 -0.23 -17.66 -35.51
CA VAL A 543 -1.35 -17.46 -36.43
C VAL A 543 -2.58 -17.13 -35.60
N VAL A 544 -3.10 -15.92 -35.74
CA VAL A 544 -4.31 -15.44 -35.07
C VAL A 544 -5.32 -15.07 -36.13
N ASP A 545 -6.49 -15.72 -36.11
CA ASP A 545 -7.59 -15.47 -37.06
C ASP A 545 -7.16 -15.48 -38.55
N GLY A 546 -6.18 -16.33 -38.88
CA GLY A 546 -5.63 -16.49 -40.23
C GLY A 546 -4.50 -15.52 -40.58
N GLU A 547 -4.21 -14.52 -39.75
CA GLU A 547 -3.09 -13.61 -39.94
C GLU A 547 -1.84 -14.12 -39.23
N ALA A 548 -0.70 -14.11 -39.93
CA ALA A 548 0.59 -14.41 -39.33
C ALA A 548 1.14 -13.19 -38.58
N ARG A 549 1.25 -13.30 -37.26
CA ARG A 549 1.89 -12.32 -36.38
C ARG A 549 3.33 -12.75 -36.12
N LYS A 550 4.26 -11.80 -36.18
CA LYS A 550 5.68 -12.02 -35.89
C LYS A 550 6.11 -11.12 -34.74
N THR A 551 6.81 -11.70 -33.77
CA THR A 551 7.39 -10.97 -32.64
C THR A 551 8.86 -11.31 -32.53
N GLU A 552 9.71 -10.30 -32.54
CA GLU A 552 11.14 -10.47 -32.31
C GLU A 552 11.41 -10.89 -30.87
N VAL A 553 12.27 -11.88 -30.68
CA VAL A 553 12.53 -12.51 -29.38
C VAL A 553 14.01 -12.81 -29.20
N LEU A 554 14.41 -12.93 -27.93
CA LEU A 554 15.68 -13.49 -27.50
C LEU A 554 15.46 -14.94 -27.09
N LEU A 555 16.23 -15.84 -27.68
CA LEU A 555 16.20 -17.27 -27.40
C LEU A 555 17.38 -17.61 -26.50
N LYS A 556 17.09 -17.88 -25.23
CA LYS A 556 18.09 -18.25 -24.23
C LYS A 556 18.02 -19.75 -24.01
N VAL A 557 18.97 -20.47 -24.59
CA VAL A 557 19.01 -21.93 -24.65
C VAL A 557 19.87 -22.46 -23.54
N MET A 558 19.35 -23.38 -22.73
CA MET A 558 20.16 -24.07 -21.72
C MET A 558 21.23 -24.94 -22.38
N ASP A 559 22.50 -24.78 -21.99
CA ASP A 559 23.57 -25.63 -22.50
C ASP A 559 23.43 -27.06 -21.92
N ALA A 560 23.36 -28.05 -22.82
CA ALA A 560 23.25 -29.46 -22.47
C ALA A 560 24.34 -29.98 -21.53
N LYS A 561 25.48 -29.28 -21.38
CA LYS A 561 26.53 -29.59 -20.39
C LYS A 561 26.10 -29.34 -18.95
N HIS A 562 25.10 -28.50 -18.71
CA HIS A 562 24.63 -28.06 -17.39
C HIS A 562 23.22 -28.55 -17.06
N LYS A 563 22.86 -29.77 -17.48
CA LYS A 563 21.54 -30.37 -17.25
C LYS A 563 21.13 -30.43 -15.78
N ASN A 564 22.08 -30.51 -14.86
CA ASN A 564 21.84 -30.45 -13.42
C ASN A 564 21.27 -29.09 -12.95
N CYS A 565 21.48 -28.02 -13.71
CA CYS A 565 20.94 -26.68 -13.41
C CYS A 565 19.57 -26.42 -14.07
N MET A 566 19.00 -27.41 -14.78
CA MET A 566 17.77 -27.27 -15.56
C MET A 566 16.58 -26.82 -14.71
N GLU A 567 16.41 -27.40 -13.53
CA GLU A 567 15.34 -27.05 -12.61
C GLU A 567 15.42 -25.56 -12.23
N SER A 568 16.59 -25.10 -11.79
CA SER A 568 16.79 -23.69 -11.44
C SER A 568 16.65 -22.74 -12.63
N PHE A 569 17.03 -23.17 -13.84
CA PHE A 569 16.71 -22.41 -15.04
C PHE A 569 15.21 -22.28 -15.26
N LEU A 570 14.43 -23.35 -15.08
CA LEU A 570 12.96 -23.27 -15.18
C LEU A 570 12.31 -22.53 -14.01
N GLU A 571 12.92 -22.50 -12.82
CA GLU A 571 12.51 -21.62 -11.72
C GLU A 571 12.59 -20.14 -12.12
N ALA A 572 13.67 -19.75 -12.78
CA ALA A 572 13.82 -18.39 -13.30
C ALA A 572 12.72 -18.05 -14.32
N ALA A 573 12.37 -19.00 -15.21
CA ALA A 573 11.27 -18.82 -16.15
C ALA A 573 9.93 -18.68 -15.40
N SER A 574 9.72 -19.52 -14.38
CA SER A 574 8.53 -19.48 -13.54
C SER A 574 8.37 -18.12 -12.85
N LEU A 575 9.45 -17.58 -12.26
CA LEU A 575 9.47 -16.26 -11.64
C LEU A 575 9.10 -15.18 -12.66
N MET A 576 9.78 -15.16 -13.82
CA MET A 576 9.56 -14.14 -14.84
C MET A 576 8.14 -14.19 -15.45
N SER A 577 7.48 -15.34 -15.42
CA SER A 577 6.10 -15.49 -15.89
C SER A 577 5.04 -14.88 -14.96
N GLN A 578 5.38 -14.66 -13.68
CA GLN A 578 4.46 -14.17 -12.64
C GLN A 578 4.54 -12.65 -12.44
N VAL A 579 5.41 -11.99 -13.19
CA VAL A 579 5.72 -10.57 -13.05
C VAL A 579 5.46 -9.81 -14.34
N SER A 580 4.91 -8.60 -14.20
CA SER A 580 4.73 -7.66 -15.30
C SER A 580 5.09 -6.28 -14.80
N TYR A 581 6.25 -5.78 -15.23
CA TYR A 581 6.75 -4.47 -14.80
C TYR A 581 7.57 -3.85 -15.94
N ARG A 582 7.48 -2.53 -16.11
CA ARG A 582 8.08 -1.83 -17.26
C ARG A 582 9.60 -2.00 -17.37
N HIS A 583 10.27 -2.14 -16.22
CA HIS A 583 11.72 -2.32 -16.09
C HIS A 583 12.14 -3.79 -15.92
N LEU A 584 11.25 -4.76 -16.23
CA LEU A 584 11.59 -6.18 -16.31
C LEU A 584 11.44 -6.65 -17.76
N VAL A 585 12.34 -7.53 -18.20
CA VAL A 585 12.22 -8.21 -19.49
C VAL A 585 10.98 -9.12 -19.48
N LEU A 586 10.14 -9.04 -20.51
CA LEU A 586 9.01 -9.95 -20.65
C LEU A 586 9.49 -11.35 -21.03
N LEU A 587 8.99 -12.37 -20.32
CA LEU A 587 9.07 -13.76 -20.76
C LEU A 587 7.82 -14.10 -21.59
N HIS A 588 7.99 -14.43 -22.87
CA HIS A 588 6.88 -14.92 -23.70
C HIS A 588 6.49 -16.36 -23.32
N GLY A 589 7.47 -17.17 -22.93
CA GLY A 589 7.27 -18.55 -22.53
C GLY A 589 8.53 -19.39 -22.65
N VAL A 590 8.36 -20.71 -22.59
CA VAL A 590 9.45 -21.69 -22.67
C VAL A 590 9.15 -22.71 -23.76
N CYS A 591 10.11 -22.95 -24.64
CA CYS A 591 10.10 -24.07 -25.57
C CYS A 591 10.87 -25.25 -24.95
N MET A 592 10.21 -26.40 -24.86
CA MET A 592 10.75 -27.62 -24.25
C MET A 592 11.21 -28.67 -25.29
N ALA A 593 11.23 -28.32 -26.58
CA ALA A 593 11.68 -29.24 -27.62
C ALA A 593 13.22 -29.21 -27.73
N GLY A 594 13.86 -30.35 -27.48
CA GLY A 594 15.32 -30.43 -27.45
C GLY A 594 15.87 -29.82 -26.16
N ASP A 595 16.71 -28.78 -26.30
CA ASP A 595 17.23 -28.02 -25.17
C ASP A 595 16.20 -26.99 -24.70
N SER A 596 15.89 -26.98 -23.40
CA SER A 596 14.95 -26.02 -22.82
C SER A 596 15.37 -24.59 -23.13
N THR A 597 14.47 -23.83 -23.76
CA THR A 597 14.74 -22.49 -24.27
C THR A 597 13.74 -21.51 -23.68
N MET A 598 14.22 -20.50 -22.96
CA MET A 598 13.40 -19.35 -22.60
C MET A 598 13.28 -18.43 -23.81
N VAL A 599 12.05 -18.04 -24.12
CA VAL A 599 11.73 -17.09 -25.18
C VAL A 599 11.38 -15.77 -24.51
N GLN A 600 12.28 -14.81 -24.62
CA GLN A 600 12.21 -13.53 -23.92
C GLN A 600 12.07 -12.39 -24.92
N GLU A 601 11.65 -11.24 -24.43
CA GLU A 601 11.75 -9.99 -25.17
C GLU A 601 13.22 -9.71 -25.56
N PHE A 602 13.43 -9.28 -26.80
CA PHE A 602 14.72 -8.80 -27.27
C PHE A 602 14.92 -7.31 -26.94
N VAL A 603 16.06 -6.97 -26.30
CA VAL A 603 16.44 -5.60 -25.95
C VAL A 603 17.68 -5.19 -26.74
N HIS A 604 17.52 -4.26 -27.68
CA HIS A 604 18.46 -4.03 -28.79
C HIS A 604 19.87 -3.56 -28.37
N LEU A 605 20.02 -2.73 -27.33
CA LEU A 605 21.34 -2.16 -26.98
C LEU A 605 22.16 -3.09 -26.07
N GLY A 606 21.55 -4.17 -25.57
CA GLY A 606 22.22 -5.15 -24.71
C GLY A 606 22.52 -4.62 -23.31
N ALA A 607 23.50 -5.23 -22.64
CA ALA A 607 23.81 -4.95 -21.24
C ALA A 607 24.55 -3.62 -21.04
N ILE A 608 24.24 -2.92 -19.94
CA ILE A 608 24.81 -1.59 -19.67
C ILE A 608 26.31 -1.64 -19.37
N ASP A 609 26.86 -2.76 -18.89
CA ASP A 609 28.30 -2.92 -18.67
C ASP A 609 29.08 -2.79 -19.99
N MET A 610 28.59 -3.43 -21.05
CA MET A 610 29.14 -3.33 -22.40
C MET A 610 28.96 -1.92 -22.97
N TYR A 611 27.82 -1.29 -22.71
CA TYR A 611 27.55 0.08 -23.14
C TYR A 611 28.51 1.08 -22.47
N LEU A 612 28.62 1.03 -21.14
CA LEU A 612 29.51 1.90 -20.36
C LEU A 612 30.98 1.65 -20.68
N ARG A 613 31.39 0.42 -21.01
CA ARG A 613 32.76 0.16 -21.47
C ARG A 613 33.07 0.86 -22.80
N LYS A 614 32.09 0.93 -23.71
CA LYS A 614 32.25 1.54 -25.03
C LYS A 614 32.10 3.06 -25.00
N ARG A 615 31.14 3.57 -24.22
CA ARG A 615 30.68 4.97 -24.26
C ARG A 615 30.67 5.65 -22.90
N GLY A 616 31.15 5.02 -21.82
CA GLY A 616 31.00 5.52 -20.45
C GLY A 616 31.62 6.88 -20.19
N HIS A 617 32.62 7.29 -20.97
CA HIS A 617 33.22 8.63 -20.93
C HIS A 617 32.28 9.74 -21.45
N LEU A 618 31.21 9.38 -22.16
CA LEU A 618 30.18 10.28 -22.68
C LEU A 618 28.92 10.30 -21.79
N VAL A 619 28.87 9.46 -20.75
CA VAL A 619 27.67 9.23 -19.96
C VAL A 619 27.74 10.05 -18.66
N PRO A 620 26.91 11.09 -18.50
CA PRO A 620 26.94 11.95 -17.31
C PRO A 620 26.41 11.22 -16.07
N ALA A 621 26.73 11.76 -14.89
CA ALA A 621 26.27 11.21 -13.61
C ALA A 621 24.73 11.17 -13.50
N SER A 622 24.03 12.17 -14.05
CA SER A 622 22.56 12.22 -14.07
C SER A 622 21.96 11.01 -14.81
N TRP A 623 22.52 10.63 -15.95
CA TRP A 623 22.13 9.43 -16.69
C TRP A 623 22.31 8.16 -15.86
N LYS A 624 23.45 8.05 -15.16
CA LYS A 624 23.77 6.90 -14.30
C LYS A 624 22.79 6.79 -13.12
N LEU A 625 22.42 7.92 -12.50
CA LEU A 625 21.40 7.97 -11.45
C LEU A 625 20.04 7.50 -11.98
N GLN A 626 19.63 7.89 -13.20
CA GLN A 626 18.38 7.41 -13.80
C GLN A 626 18.39 5.90 -13.96
N VAL A 627 19.48 5.33 -14.50
CA VAL A 627 19.61 3.88 -14.67
C VAL A 627 19.53 3.15 -13.34
N VAL A 628 20.26 3.62 -12.33
CA VAL A 628 20.27 3.01 -10.99
C VAL A 628 18.90 3.16 -10.31
N LYS A 629 18.21 4.29 -10.47
CA LYS A 629 16.86 4.49 -9.94
C LYS A 629 15.84 3.56 -10.60
N GLN A 630 15.90 3.37 -11.92
CA GLN A 630 15.04 2.41 -12.63
C GLN A 630 15.29 0.96 -12.20
N LEU A 631 16.56 0.61 -11.95
CA LEU A 631 16.90 -0.68 -11.37
C LEU A 631 16.30 -0.83 -9.96
N ALA A 632 16.42 0.20 -9.12
CA ALA A 632 15.82 0.19 -7.79
C ALA A 632 14.28 0.06 -7.84
N TYR A 633 13.61 0.67 -8.82
CA TYR A 633 12.17 0.45 -9.04
C TYR A 633 11.83 -1.00 -9.39
N ALA A 634 12.60 -1.63 -10.30
CA ALA A 634 12.39 -3.03 -10.66
C ALA A 634 12.57 -3.95 -9.44
N LEU A 635 13.60 -3.70 -8.63
CA LEU A 635 13.89 -4.48 -7.44
C LEU A 635 12.91 -4.20 -6.29
N ASN A 636 12.39 -2.98 -6.15
CA ASN A 636 11.31 -2.67 -5.22
C ASN A 636 10.04 -3.46 -5.57
N TYR A 637 9.68 -3.51 -6.85
CA TYR A 637 8.53 -4.30 -7.30
C TYR A 637 8.71 -5.80 -7.00
N LEU A 638 9.91 -6.34 -7.19
CA LEU A 638 10.23 -7.73 -6.84
C LEU A 638 10.22 -7.98 -5.33
N GLU A 639 10.75 -7.05 -4.54
CA GLU A 639 10.70 -7.06 -3.07
C GLU A 639 9.27 -7.03 -2.55
N ASP A 640 8.40 -6.19 -3.12
CA ASP A 640 6.98 -6.09 -2.79
C ASP A 640 6.23 -7.40 -3.07
N LYS A 641 6.65 -8.16 -4.09
CA LYS A 641 6.12 -9.49 -4.42
C LYS A 641 6.80 -10.64 -3.65
N GLY A 642 7.87 -10.38 -2.90
CA GLY A 642 8.63 -11.41 -2.19
C GLY A 642 9.43 -12.34 -3.10
N LEU A 643 9.85 -11.86 -4.28
CA LEU A 643 10.54 -12.66 -5.30
C LEU A 643 12.00 -12.20 -5.45
N PRO A 644 12.99 -12.89 -4.85
CA PRO A 644 14.40 -12.50 -5.01
C PRO A 644 14.90 -12.80 -6.44
N HIS A 645 15.64 -11.86 -7.02
CA HIS A 645 16.30 -12.01 -8.31
C HIS A 645 17.61 -12.83 -8.18
N GLY A 646 18.43 -12.55 -7.18
CA GLY A 646 19.67 -13.28 -6.85
C GLY A 646 20.84 -13.14 -7.84
N ASN A 647 20.70 -12.35 -8.90
CA ASN A 647 21.76 -12.14 -9.89
C ASN A 647 21.82 -10.69 -10.40
N VAL A 648 21.76 -9.73 -9.48
CA VAL A 648 21.78 -8.30 -9.82
C VAL A 648 23.21 -7.87 -10.15
N SER A 649 23.43 -7.45 -11.40
CA SER A 649 24.72 -6.96 -11.93
C SER A 649 24.49 -6.07 -13.15
N ALA A 650 25.44 -5.20 -13.53
CA ALA A 650 25.30 -4.37 -14.73
C ALA A 650 25.17 -5.22 -16.01
N ARG A 651 25.75 -6.44 -16.03
CA ARG A 651 25.57 -7.43 -17.09
C ARG A 651 24.12 -7.91 -17.26
N LYS A 652 23.31 -7.81 -16.20
CA LYS A 652 21.89 -8.20 -16.20
C LYS A 652 20.94 -7.03 -16.39
N VAL A 653 21.45 -5.81 -16.40
CA VAL A 653 20.66 -4.62 -16.70
C VAL A 653 20.83 -4.30 -18.18
N LEU A 654 19.76 -4.44 -18.94
CA LEU A 654 19.74 -4.20 -20.38
C LEU A 654 19.26 -2.78 -20.68
N LEU A 655 19.93 -2.09 -21.60
CA LEU A 655 19.54 -0.77 -22.06
C LEU A 655 18.57 -0.89 -23.24
N ALA A 656 17.36 -0.36 -23.09
CA ALA A 656 16.36 -0.32 -24.17
C ALA A 656 16.40 1.02 -24.93
N ARG A 657 16.69 2.12 -24.22
CA ARG A 657 16.81 3.47 -24.79
C ARG A 657 18.04 4.20 -24.24
N GLU A 658 18.83 4.80 -25.13
CA GLU A 658 20.03 5.57 -24.75
C GLU A 658 19.69 6.90 -24.08
N GLY A 659 18.66 7.61 -24.56
CA GLY A 659 18.30 8.94 -24.07
C GLY A 659 19.11 10.09 -24.69
N ALA A 660 19.69 9.89 -25.87
CA ALA A 660 20.49 10.92 -26.56
C ALA A 660 19.66 12.06 -27.18
N ASP A 661 18.36 11.87 -27.35
CA ASP A 661 17.39 12.78 -27.97
C ASP A 661 16.66 13.69 -26.97
N GLY A 662 17.14 13.73 -25.72
CA GLY A 662 16.50 14.45 -24.61
C GLY A 662 15.49 13.62 -23.83
N SER A 663 15.16 12.41 -24.28
CA SER A 663 14.43 11.45 -23.46
C SER A 663 15.35 10.83 -22.38
N PRO A 664 14.84 10.39 -21.22
CA PRO A 664 15.67 9.71 -20.23
C PRO A 664 16.07 8.31 -20.73
N PRO A 665 17.22 7.76 -20.31
CA PRO A 665 17.55 6.37 -20.58
C PRO A 665 16.45 5.43 -20.09
N PHE A 666 16.35 4.25 -20.68
CA PHE A 666 15.40 3.24 -20.24
C PHE A 666 16.07 1.89 -20.11
N ILE A 667 15.96 1.25 -18.95
CA ILE A 667 16.51 -0.09 -18.71
C ILE A 667 15.43 -1.15 -18.51
N LYS A 668 15.83 -2.40 -18.72
CA LYS A 668 15.11 -3.60 -18.31
C LYS A 668 16.05 -4.57 -17.63
N LEU A 669 15.70 -5.04 -16.44
CA LEU A 669 16.40 -6.12 -15.76
C LEU A 669 16.04 -7.46 -16.44
N SER A 670 17.06 -8.19 -16.85
CA SER A 670 16.98 -9.52 -17.46
C SER A 670 16.56 -10.57 -16.42
N ASP A 671 16.34 -11.81 -16.84
CA ASP A 671 16.02 -12.90 -15.93
C ASP A 671 17.17 -13.22 -14.96
N PRO A 672 16.85 -13.84 -13.80
CA PRO A 672 17.87 -14.22 -12.82
C PRO A 672 18.81 -15.32 -13.33
N GLY A 673 18.32 -16.19 -14.21
CA GLY A 673 19.03 -17.37 -14.72
C GLY A 673 19.18 -18.42 -13.63
N VAL A 674 20.26 -19.22 -13.70
CA VAL A 674 20.53 -20.24 -12.68
C VAL A 674 20.81 -19.58 -11.33
N SER A 675 20.03 -19.98 -10.32
CA SER A 675 20.06 -19.48 -8.96
C SER A 675 21.43 -19.71 -8.32
N PRO A 676 21.97 -18.74 -7.54
CA PRO A 676 23.15 -18.95 -6.71
C PRO A 676 23.07 -20.20 -5.83
N ALA A 677 21.86 -20.59 -5.41
CA ALA A 677 21.64 -21.70 -4.48
C ALA A 677 22.03 -23.08 -5.02
N VAL A 678 22.16 -23.23 -6.35
CA VAL A 678 22.57 -24.50 -7.00
C VAL A 678 23.96 -24.44 -7.60
N LEU A 679 24.69 -23.33 -7.41
CA LEU A 679 26.03 -23.15 -7.95
C LEU A 679 27.07 -23.77 -7.02
N SER A 680 28.12 -24.35 -7.60
CA SER A 680 29.31 -24.74 -6.83
C SER A 680 29.98 -23.51 -6.23
N LEU A 681 30.70 -23.69 -5.13
CA LEU A 681 31.45 -22.62 -4.47
C LEU A 681 32.38 -21.88 -5.44
N GLU A 682 33.09 -22.57 -6.34
CA GLU A 682 33.96 -21.95 -7.34
C GLU A 682 33.21 -20.94 -8.24
N MET A 683 32.05 -21.35 -8.77
CA MET A 683 31.20 -20.49 -9.59
C MET A 683 30.61 -19.31 -8.81
N LEU A 684 30.33 -19.48 -7.51
CA LEU A 684 29.91 -18.38 -6.63
C LEU A 684 31.06 -17.41 -6.39
N THR A 685 32.26 -17.91 -6.10
CA THR A 685 33.47 -17.11 -5.90
C THR A 685 33.76 -16.22 -7.11
N ASP A 686 33.49 -16.70 -8.32
CA ASP A 686 33.66 -15.89 -9.54
C ASP A 686 32.67 -14.72 -9.66
N ARG A 687 31.51 -14.81 -9.01
CA ARG A 687 30.51 -13.73 -8.98
C ARG A 687 30.77 -12.69 -7.90
N ILE A 688 31.85 -12.81 -7.12
CA ILE A 688 32.24 -11.75 -6.18
C ILE A 688 32.67 -10.50 -7.00
N PRO A 689 32.14 -9.29 -6.71
CA PRO A 689 31.42 -8.93 -5.49
C PRO A 689 29.88 -8.79 -5.63
N TRP A 690 29.25 -9.24 -6.72
CA TRP A 690 27.80 -9.13 -6.92
C TRP A 690 26.99 -10.14 -6.12
N VAL A 691 27.56 -11.30 -5.79
CA VAL A 691 26.93 -12.30 -4.93
C VAL A 691 27.09 -11.91 -3.46
N ALA A 692 26.03 -12.02 -2.67
CA ALA A 692 26.10 -11.65 -1.26
C ALA A 692 26.90 -12.69 -0.43
N PRO A 693 27.66 -12.29 0.61
CA PRO A 693 28.50 -13.19 1.40
C PRO A 693 27.74 -14.38 2.02
N GLU A 694 26.50 -14.17 2.45
CA GLU A 694 25.66 -15.21 3.03
C GLU A 694 25.29 -16.32 2.02
N CYS A 695 25.26 -16.03 0.72
CA CYS A 695 25.03 -17.04 -0.31
C CYS A 695 26.17 -18.06 -0.39
N LEU A 696 27.36 -17.73 0.12
CA LEU A 696 28.50 -18.65 0.20
C LEU A 696 28.48 -19.50 1.48
N ARG A 697 27.79 -19.04 2.54
CA ARG A 697 27.71 -19.73 3.84
C ARG A 697 26.49 -20.64 3.95
N GLU A 698 25.34 -20.14 3.49
CA GLU A 698 24.02 -20.77 3.57
C GLU A 698 23.48 -20.97 2.14
N ALA A 699 24.06 -21.92 1.40
CA ALA A 699 23.77 -22.12 -0.01
C ALA A 699 22.28 -22.37 -0.33
N GLN A 700 21.43 -22.70 0.65
CA GLN A 700 20.07 -23.22 0.38
C GLN A 700 18.97 -22.16 0.38
N THR A 701 19.21 -20.91 0.78
CA THR A 701 18.15 -19.88 0.84
C THR A 701 18.59 -18.56 0.22
N LEU A 702 18.23 -18.37 -1.06
CA LEU A 702 18.27 -17.05 -1.69
C LEU A 702 17.27 -16.13 -1.00
N SER A 703 17.72 -14.95 -0.56
CA SER A 703 16.89 -13.98 0.15
C SER A 703 16.78 -12.65 -0.63
N LEU A 704 15.74 -11.86 -0.29
CA LEU A 704 15.57 -10.49 -0.81
C LEU A 704 16.73 -9.56 -0.42
N GLU A 705 17.47 -9.89 0.65
CA GLU A 705 18.62 -9.11 1.09
C GLU A 705 19.82 -9.28 0.16
N ALA A 706 19.95 -10.42 -0.52
CA ALA A 706 21.03 -10.67 -1.47
C ALA A 706 20.96 -9.72 -2.68
N ASP A 707 19.74 -9.33 -3.09
CA ASP A 707 19.54 -8.38 -4.18
C ASP A 707 20.02 -6.97 -3.81
N LYS A 708 19.88 -6.56 -2.55
CA LYS A 708 20.37 -5.26 -2.08
C LYS A 708 21.89 -5.20 -2.14
N TRP A 709 22.57 -6.29 -1.78
CA TRP A 709 24.01 -6.40 -1.94
C TRP A 709 24.43 -6.31 -3.42
N GLY A 710 23.81 -7.13 -4.28
CA GLY A 710 24.08 -7.13 -5.72
C GLY A 710 23.79 -5.77 -6.36
N PHE A 711 22.75 -5.07 -5.90
CA PHE A 711 22.46 -3.70 -6.27
C PHE A 711 23.61 -2.76 -5.89
N GLY A 712 24.10 -2.77 -4.65
CA GLY A 712 25.23 -1.93 -4.21
C GLY A 712 26.49 -2.13 -5.07
N ALA A 713 26.83 -3.38 -5.36
CA ALA A 713 27.93 -3.71 -6.28
C ALA A 713 27.68 -3.19 -7.71
N THR A 714 26.44 -3.27 -8.19
CA THR A 714 26.04 -2.75 -9.51
C THR A 714 26.11 -1.22 -9.57
N VAL A 715 25.70 -0.51 -8.52
CA VAL A 715 25.84 0.95 -8.44
C VAL A 715 27.31 1.35 -8.50
N TRP A 716 28.17 0.67 -7.74
CA TRP A 716 29.61 0.90 -7.81
C TRP A 716 30.13 0.71 -9.24
N GLU A 717 29.76 -0.39 -9.90
CA GLU A 717 30.16 -0.71 -11.27
C GLU A 717 29.75 0.39 -12.27
N VAL A 718 28.50 0.86 -12.20
CA VAL A 718 27.97 1.90 -13.09
C VAL A 718 28.69 3.24 -12.92
N PHE A 719 29.02 3.63 -11.69
CA PHE A 719 29.64 4.94 -11.42
C PHE A 719 31.16 4.96 -11.57
N SER A 720 31.84 3.84 -11.30
CA SER A 720 33.31 3.82 -11.25
C SER A 720 33.97 3.97 -12.61
N GLY A 721 33.32 3.50 -13.69
CA GLY A 721 33.87 3.55 -15.06
C GLY A 721 35.14 2.72 -15.27
N VAL A 722 35.60 2.00 -14.24
CA VAL A 722 36.76 1.11 -14.24
C VAL A 722 36.26 -0.33 -14.06
N THR A 723 36.98 -1.29 -14.63
CA THR A 723 36.72 -2.72 -14.39
C THR A 723 36.75 -3.03 -12.89
N MET A 724 35.77 -3.79 -12.42
CA MET A 724 35.67 -4.22 -11.03
C MET A 724 37.00 -4.82 -10.52
N PRO A 725 37.68 -4.20 -9.53
CA PRO A 725 39.06 -4.55 -9.15
C PRO A 725 39.16 -5.98 -8.60
N ILE A 726 38.10 -6.43 -7.92
CA ILE A 726 38.03 -7.76 -7.31
C ILE A 726 37.90 -8.86 -8.37
N SER A 727 37.35 -8.56 -9.55
CA SER A 727 37.13 -9.58 -10.58
C SER A 727 38.42 -10.19 -11.13
N ALA A 728 39.55 -9.46 -11.06
CA ALA A 728 40.86 -9.93 -11.51
C ALA A 728 41.65 -10.72 -10.44
N LEU A 729 41.17 -10.77 -9.19
CA LEU A 729 41.83 -11.50 -8.12
C LEU A 729 41.67 -13.01 -8.30
N ASP A 730 42.62 -13.79 -7.77
CA ASP A 730 42.47 -15.23 -7.67
C ASP A 730 41.30 -15.60 -6.72
N PRO A 731 40.68 -16.78 -6.87
CA PRO A 731 39.52 -17.19 -6.06
C PRO A 731 39.77 -17.13 -4.54
N ALA A 732 40.98 -17.48 -4.10
CA ALA A 732 41.34 -17.45 -2.68
C ALA A 732 41.32 -16.02 -2.12
N LYS A 733 41.86 -15.04 -2.85
CA LYS A 733 41.80 -13.62 -2.48
C LYS A 733 40.38 -13.05 -2.52
N LYS A 734 39.53 -13.50 -3.45
CA LYS A 734 38.10 -13.11 -3.47
C LYS A 734 37.37 -13.59 -2.21
N LEU A 735 37.61 -14.84 -1.79
CA LEU A 735 37.06 -15.37 -0.55
C LEU A 735 37.63 -14.63 0.68
N GLN A 736 38.93 -14.38 0.69
CA GLN A 736 39.58 -13.62 1.76
C GLN A 736 39.01 -12.20 1.89
N PHE A 737 38.68 -11.53 0.78
CA PHE A 737 38.02 -10.22 0.80
C PHE A 737 36.71 -10.25 1.60
N TYR A 738 35.92 -11.32 1.51
CA TYR A 738 34.71 -11.50 2.32
C TYR A 738 34.98 -11.96 3.75
N GLU A 739 35.96 -12.83 3.96
CA GLU A 739 36.36 -13.30 5.29
C GLU A 739 36.86 -12.13 6.16
N ASP A 740 37.69 -11.27 5.57
CA ASP A 740 38.23 -10.05 6.18
C ASP A 740 37.19 -8.92 6.29
N ARG A 741 35.96 -9.15 5.82
CA ARG A 741 34.86 -8.17 5.78
C ARG A 741 35.22 -6.84 5.11
N GLN A 742 36.00 -6.90 4.03
CA GLN A 742 36.45 -5.70 3.31
C GLN A 742 35.31 -5.07 2.48
N GLN A 743 35.44 -3.79 2.18
CA GLN A 743 34.47 -3.02 1.38
C GLN A 743 35.07 -2.63 0.03
N LEU A 744 34.22 -2.35 -0.96
CA LEU A 744 34.67 -1.78 -2.24
C LEU A 744 35.31 -0.40 -2.02
N PRO A 745 36.25 0.04 -2.87
CA PRO A 745 36.82 1.38 -2.79
C PRO A 745 35.72 2.44 -2.84
N ALA A 746 35.63 3.29 -1.81
CA ALA A 746 34.59 4.31 -1.72
C ALA A 746 34.69 5.29 -2.90
N PRO A 747 33.60 5.51 -3.66
CA PRO A 747 33.55 6.59 -4.64
C PRO A 747 33.83 7.94 -3.97
N LYS A 748 34.37 8.90 -4.74
CA LYS A 748 34.62 10.27 -4.25
C LYS A 748 33.34 10.99 -3.80
N TRP A 749 32.20 10.60 -4.36
CA TRP A 749 30.91 11.12 -3.97
C TRP A 749 30.44 10.44 -2.69
N THR A 750 30.59 11.14 -1.56
CA THR A 750 30.37 10.61 -0.21
C THR A 750 28.98 10.02 -0.01
N GLU A 751 27.94 10.71 -0.45
CA GLU A 751 26.55 10.28 -0.25
C GLU A 751 26.24 9.01 -1.06
N LEU A 752 26.77 8.92 -2.29
CA LEU A 752 26.70 7.70 -3.10
C LEU A 752 27.51 6.57 -2.45
N ALA A 753 28.69 6.86 -1.92
CA ALA A 753 29.53 5.89 -1.21
C ALA A 753 28.83 5.32 0.02
N LEU A 754 28.13 6.16 0.79
CA LEU A 754 27.31 5.74 1.94
C LEU A 754 26.16 4.82 1.50
N LEU A 755 25.46 5.15 0.41
CA LEU A 755 24.39 4.30 -0.12
C LEU A 755 24.92 2.91 -0.53
N ILE A 756 26.05 2.87 -1.25
CA ILE A 756 26.71 1.61 -1.63
C ILE A 756 27.09 0.80 -0.38
N GLN A 757 27.72 1.45 0.60
CA GLN A 757 28.15 0.80 1.85
C GLN A 757 26.96 0.20 2.63
N GLN A 758 25.83 0.90 2.70
CA GLN A 758 24.62 0.41 3.36
C GLN A 758 24.01 -0.79 2.63
N CYS A 759 23.95 -0.74 1.29
CA CYS A 759 23.51 -1.87 0.46
C CYS A 759 24.43 -3.08 0.61
N MET A 760 25.74 -2.84 0.76
CA MET A 760 26.79 -3.86 0.94
C MET A 760 27.17 -4.09 2.41
N ALA A 761 26.20 -3.95 3.32
CA ALA A 761 26.38 -4.38 4.71
C ALA A 761 26.54 -5.91 4.78
N TYR A 762 27.56 -6.38 5.50
CA TYR A 762 27.83 -7.83 5.66
C TYR A 762 26.74 -8.56 6.44
N GLU A 763 26.01 -7.83 7.30
CA GLU A 763 24.85 -8.34 7.99
C GLU A 763 23.60 -8.06 7.13
N PRO A 764 22.91 -9.09 6.61
CA PRO A 764 21.82 -8.90 5.66
C PRO A 764 20.70 -7.99 6.19
N VAL A 765 20.35 -8.13 7.47
CA VAL A 765 19.26 -7.35 8.08
C VAL A 765 19.55 -5.84 8.16
N GLN A 766 20.81 -5.42 8.06
CA GLN A 766 21.19 -3.99 8.10
C GLN A 766 21.03 -3.28 6.76
N ARG A 767 20.73 -4.02 5.68
CA ARG A 767 20.59 -3.45 4.34
C ARG A 767 19.24 -2.72 4.19
N PRO A 768 19.19 -1.56 3.53
CA PRO A 768 17.96 -0.77 3.39
C PRO A 768 16.95 -1.44 2.44
N SER A 769 15.65 -1.27 2.67
CA SER A 769 14.64 -1.63 1.65
C SER A 769 14.85 -0.87 0.35
N PHE A 770 14.40 -1.41 -0.78
CA PHE A 770 14.52 -0.69 -2.05
C PHE A 770 13.73 0.62 -2.05
N ARG A 771 12.65 0.72 -1.27
CA ARG A 771 11.95 1.99 -1.05
C ARG A 771 12.85 3.04 -0.38
N ALA A 772 13.63 2.66 0.63
CA ALA A 772 14.60 3.57 1.25
C ALA A 772 15.75 3.92 0.29
N VAL A 773 16.21 2.96 -0.52
CA VAL A 773 17.19 3.21 -1.59
C VAL A 773 16.65 4.24 -2.59
N ILE A 774 15.40 4.12 -3.04
CA ILE A 774 14.78 5.07 -3.97
C ILE A 774 14.69 6.47 -3.37
N ARG A 775 14.29 6.59 -2.09
CA ARG A 775 14.32 7.86 -1.34
C ARG A 775 15.72 8.48 -1.36
N ASP A 776 16.75 7.70 -1.03
CA ASP A 776 18.10 8.22 -0.95
C ASP A 776 18.61 8.63 -2.34
N LEU A 777 18.30 7.86 -3.39
CA LEU A 777 18.56 8.24 -4.78
C LEU A 777 17.83 9.54 -5.18
N ASN A 778 16.59 9.75 -4.74
CA ASN A 778 15.86 11.00 -4.99
C ASN A 778 16.57 12.20 -4.38
N SER A 779 17.18 12.05 -3.19
CA SER A 779 17.97 13.12 -2.58
C SER A 779 19.22 13.45 -3.40
N LEU A 780 19.90 12.44 -3.97
CA LEU A 780 21.05 12.63 -4.86
C LEU A 780 20.67 13.30 -6.19
N ILE A 781 19.49 12.96 -6.72
CA ILE A 781 18.98 13.51 -7.99
C ILE A 781 18.47 14.94 -7.82
N SER A 782 17.91 15.29 -6.66
CA SER A 782 17.33 16.62 -6.42
C SER A 782 18.34 17.63 -5.88
N SER A 783 19.48 17.18 -5.37
CA SER A 783 20.56 18.05 -4.91
C SER A 783 21.26 18.75 -6.09
N ASP A 784 21.57 20.04 -5.96
CA ASP A 784 22.36 20.85 -6.92
C ASP A 784 23.81 20.36 -7.14
N TYR A 785 24.17 19.15 -6.67
CA TYR A 785 25.47 18.49 -6.90
C TYR A 785 25.78 18.25 -8.39
N GLU A 786 24.80 18.38 -9.29
CA GLU A 786 24.99 18.42 -10.74
C GLU A 786 26.05 19.47 -11.15
N LEU A 787 26.25 20.53 -10.36
CA LEU A 787 27.27 21.57 -10.62
C LEU A 787 28.69 21.23 -10.16
N LEU A 788 28.88 20.25 -9.26
CA LEU A 788 30.16 20.08 -8.55
C LEU A 788 30.99 18.85 -8.94
N SER A 789 30.41 17.85 -9.61
CA SER A 789 31.08 16.55 -9.81
C SER A 789 31.40 16.16 -11.25
N ASP A 790 31.02 16.96 -12.25
CA ASP A 790 31.38 16.72 -13.65
C ASP A 790 32.20 17.88 -14.23
N PRO A 791 33.51 17.71 -14.50
CA PRO A 791 34.33 18.75 -15.12
C PRO A 791 34.19 18.77 -16.65
N THR A 792 33.23 18.08 -17.27
CA THR A 792 33.06 18.10 -18.73
C THR A 792 32.65 19.50 -19.21
N PRO A 793 33.55 20.30 -19.82
CA PRO A 793 33.24 21.66 -20.25
C PRO A 793 32.53 21.59 -21.59
N GLY A 794 31.25 21.99 -21.66
CA GLY A 794 30.62 22.34 -22.94
C GLY A 794 29.30 21.68 -23.29
N ALA A 795 28.73 20.82 -22.45
CA ALA A 795 27.36 20.34 -22.61
C ALA A 795 26.51 20.81 -21.44
N LEU A 796 26.18 22.11 -21.41
CA LEU A 796 25.00 22.58 -20.69
C LEU A 796 23.78 21.93 -21.36
N ALA A 797 23.46 20.70 -20.97
CA ALA A 797 22.13 20.16 -21.23
C ALA A 797 21.14 21.18 -20.62
N PRO A 798 20.16 21.69 -21.39
CA PRO A 798 19.32 22.77 -20.92
C PRO A 798 18.67 22.37 -19.61
N ARG A 799 18.79 23.27 -18.63
CA ARG A 799 18.27 23.19 -17.26
C ARG A 799 16.79 22.77 -17.19
N ASP A 800 16.06 22.91 -18.30
CA ASP A 800 14.61 22.81 -18.36
C ASP A 800 14.07 21.71 -19.31
N GLY A 801 14.88 20.74 -19.74
CA GLY A 801 14.45 19.73 -20.75
C GLY A 801 14.37 18.27 -20.31
N LEU A 802 15.20 17.84 -19.36
CA LEU A 802 15.48 16.40 -19.09
C LEU A 802 14.30 15.60 -18.51
N TRP A 803 13.28 16.28 -17.98
CA TRP A 803 12.07 15.65 -17.41
C TRP A 803 10.80 15.95 -18.23
N ASN A 804 10.90 16.75 -19.30
CA ASN A 804 9.76 17.06 -20.19
C ASN A 804 9.32 15.87 -21.06
N GLY A 805 9.98 14.70 -20.96
CA GLY A 805 9.47 13.47 -21.57
C GLY A 805 8.05 13.09 -21.11
N ALA A 806 7.60 13.58 -19.95
CA ALA A 806 6.21 13.47 -19.51
C ALA A 806 5.27 14.48 -20.20
N GLN A 807 5.77 15.66 -20.62
CA GLN A 807 4.96 16.70 -21.28
C GLN A 807 4.48 16.31 -22.68
N LEU A 808 5.16 15.38 -23.37
CA LEU A 808 4.69 14.86 -24.66
C LEU A 808 3.30 14.21 -24.57
N TYR A 809 2.85 13.82 -23.38
CA TYR A 809 1.54 13.20 -23.16
C TYR A 809 0.48 14.16 -22.61
N ALA A 810 0.82 15.41 -22.27
CA ALA A 810 -0.08 16.31 -21.55
C ALA A 810 -1.29 16.81 -22.37
N CYS A 811 -1.32 16.61 -23.69
CA CYS A 811 -2.40 17.10 -24.56
C CYS A 811 -3.43 16.04 -24.98
N GLN A 812 -3.30 14.78 -24.56
CA GLN A 812 -4.25 13.72 -24.91
C GLN A 812 -4.90 13.13 -23.66
N ASP A 813 -6.18 12.78 -23.77
CA ASP A 813 -6.88 11.99 -22.75
C ASP A 813 -6.07 10.70 -22.52
N PRO A 814 -5.52 10.46 -21.31
CA PRO A 814 -4.66 9.31 -21.04
C PRO A 814 -5.43 7.97 -21.13
N THR A 815 -6.77 8.03 -21.23
CA THR A 815 -7.63 6.88 -21.44
C THR A 815 -7.87 6.57 -22.92
N ILE A 816 -7.28 7.32 -23.86
CA ILE A 816 -7.33 7.05 -25.30
C ILE A 816 -5.99 6.48 -25.76
N PHE A 817 -6.02 5.22 -26.20
CA PHE A 817 -4.86 4.50 -26.72
C PHE A 817 -4.90 4.52 -28.25
N GLU A 818 -3.89 5.11 -28.88
CA GLU A 818 -3.79 5.08 -30.33
C GLU A 818 -3.46 3.65 -30.82
N GLU A 819 -4.28 3.10 -31.73
CA GLU A 819 -4.14 1.72 -32.21
C GLU A 819 -2.73 1.43 -32.76
N ARG A 820 -2.13 2.38 -33.50
CA ARG A 820 -0.78 2.25 -34.08
C ARG A 820 0.32 2.01 -33.04
N HIS A 821 0.08 2.40 -31.79
CA HIS A 821 1.03 2.20 -30.69
C HIS A 821 0.74 0.92 -29.89
N LEU A 822 -0.39 0.24 -30.11
CA LEU A 822 -0.70 -1.05 -29.50
C LEU A 822 -0.02 -2.19 -30.28
N LYS A 823 1.20 -2.54 -29.85
CA LYS A 823 1.97 -3.65 -30.43
C LYS A 823 1.49 -4.98 -29.86
N TYR A 824 0.95 -5.84 -30.72
CA TYR A 824 0.53 -7.21 -30.35
C TYR A 824 1.70 -8.06 -29.83
N ILE A 825 1.46 -8.90 -28.82
CA ILE A 825 2.43 -9.85 -28.26
C ILE A 825 1.92 -11.29 -28.29
N SER A 826 0.73 -11.55 -27.73
CA SER A 826 0.15 -12.90 -27.69
C SER A 826 -1.35 -12.86 -27.42
N GLN A 827 -2.07 -13.91 -27.80
CA GLN A 827 -3.48 -14.06 -27.43
C GLN A 827 -3.57 -14.58 -25.99
N LEU A 828 -4.29 -13.86 -25.12
CA LEU A 828 -4.51 -14.27 -23.72
C LEU A 828 -5.72 -15.18 -23.58
N GLY A 829 -6.76 -14.94 -24.37
CA GLY A 829 -7.96 -15.75 -24.38
C GLY A 829 -8.88 -15.41 -25.55
N LYS A 830 -9.71 -16.38 -25.94
CA LYS A 830 -10.75 -16.20 -26.95
C LYS A 830 -12.03 -16.84 -26.43
N GLY A 831 -13.07 -16.03 -26.28
CA GLY A 831 -14.39 -16.46 -25.82
C GLY A 831 -15.46 -16.20 -26.88
N ASN A 832 -16.72 -16.40 -26.52
CA ASN A 832 -17.85 -16.20 -27.44
C ASN A 832 -18.12 -14.71 -27.72
N PHE A 833 -17.78 -13.83 -26.76
CA PHE A 833 -18.00 -12.39 -26.87
C PHE A 833 -16.85 -11.65 -27.59
N GLY A 834 -15.64 -12.23 -27.65
CA GLY A 834 -14.47 -11.52 -28.16
C GLY A 834 -13.15 -12.25 -27.96
N SER A 835 -12.05 -11.60 -28.34
CA SER A 835 -10.69 -12.01 -28.01
C SER A 835 -10.08 -11.01 -27.03
N VAL A 836 -9.17 -11.50 -26.19
CA VAL A 836 -8.31 -10.70 -25.32
C VAL A 836 -6.86 -10.97 -25.70
N GLU A 837 -6.13 -9.91 -25.96
CA GLU A 837 -4.74 -9.93 -26.44
C GLU A 837 -3.83 -9.25 -25.42
N LEU A 838 -2.62 -9.76 -25.26
CA LEU A 838 -1.53 -9.05 -24.63
C LEU A 838 -0.92 -8.13 -25.66
N CYS A 839 -0.90 -6.83 -25.34
CA CYS A 839 -0.25 -5.82 -26.15
C CYS A 839 0.74 -5.03 -25.31
N ARG A 840 1.67 -4.36 -25.98
CA ARG A 840 2.45 -3.27 -25.43
C ARG A 840 1.98 -1.96 -26.03
N TYR A 841 1.64 -0.99 -25.19
CA TYR A 841 1.37 0.37 -25.65
C TYR A 841 2.68 1.16 -25.73
N ASP A 842 3.18 1.37 -26.95
CA ASP A 842 4.54 1.83 -27.22
C ASP A 842 4.62 3.05 -28.16
N PRO A 843 4.23 4.26 -27.69
CA PRO A 843 4.23 5.47 -28.52
C PRO A 843 5.60 5.89 -29.05
N LEU A 844 6.68 5.55 -28.33
CA LEU A 844 8.05 5.88 -28.72
C LEU A 844 8.64 4.88 -29.71
N GLY A 845 7.96 3.75 -29.95
CA GLY A 845 8.42 2.70 -30.86
C GLY A 845 9.66 1.93 -30.39
N ASP A 846 10.16 2.18 -29.17
CA ASP A 846 11.41 1.67 -28.61
C ASP A 846 11.22 0.46 -27.67
N ASN A 847 10.03 -0.13 -27.63
CA ASN A 847 9.64 -1.27 -26.80
C ASN A 847 9.66 -0.99 -25.28
N THR A 848 9.64 0.28 -24.85
CA THR A 848 9.65 0.67 -23.43
C THR A 848 8.25 0.89 -22.84
N GLY A 849 7.23 0.80 -23.69
CA GLY A 849 5.81 0.87 -23.34
C GLY A 849 5.32 -0.15 -22.30
N ALA A 850 4.18 0.17 -21.67
CA ALA A 850 3.54 -0.70 -20.68
C ALA A 850 2.78 -1.87 -21.34
N LEU A 851 2.74 -3.01 -20.64
CA LEU A 851 1.93 -4.16 -21.03
C LEU A 851 0.47 -3.95 -20.62
N VAL A 852 -0.45 -4.24 -21.54
CA VAL A 852 -1.89 -4.07 -21.36
C VAL A 852 -2.65 -5.26 -21.92
N ALA A 853 -3.80 -5.56 -21.34
CA ALA A 853 -4.75 -6.52 -21.88
C ALA A 853 -5.77 -5.78 -22.75
N VAL A 854 -5.93 -6.19 -24.01
CA VAL A 854 -6.79 -5.52 -24.99
C VAL A 854 -7.90 -6.47 -25.40
N LYS A 855 -9.15 -6.14 -25.05
CA LYS A 855 -10.35 -6.88 -25.43
C LYS A 855 -10.96 -6.27 -26.69
N GLN A 856 -11.34 -7.11 -27.65
CA GLN A 856 -12.04 -6.72 -28.88
C GLN A 856 -13.13 -7.73 -29.25
N LEU A 857 -14.16 -7.26 -29.95
CA LEU A 857 -15.23 -8.12 -30.47
C LEU A 857 -14.77 -8.90 -31.70
N GLN A 858 -15.19 -10.16 -31.82
CA GLN A 858 -14.99 -10.94 -33.06
C GLN A 858 -16.00 -10.56 -34.16
N HIS A 859 -17.20 -10.13 -33.76
CA HIS A 859 -18.29 -9.76 -34.66
C HIS A 859 -18.78 -8.34 -34.33
N SER A 860 -18.74 -7.46 -35.32
CA SER A 860 -19.04 -6.03 -35.21
C SER A 860 -20.44 -5.67 -35.72
N GLY A 861 -21.45 -6.44 -35.33
CA GLY A 861 -22.84 -6.04 -35.54
C GLY A 861 -23.22 -4.84 -34.64
N PRO A 862 -24.23 -4.04 -35.03
CA PRO A 862 -24.60 -2.82 -34.31
C PRO A 862 -25.03 -3.08 -32.86
N ASP A 863 -25.68 -4.22 -32.58
CA ASP A 863 -26.13 -4.57 -31.24
C ASP A 863 -24.96 -5.04 -30.35
N GLN A 864 -24.04 -5.86 -30.89
CA GLN A 864 -22.83 -6.26 -30.17
C GLN A 864 -21.94 -5.05 -29.85
N GLN A 865 -21.85 -4.08 -30.76
CA GLN A 865 -21.10 -2.86 -30.53
C GLN A 865 -21.72 -2.00 -29.41
N ARG A 866 -23.06 -1.92 -29.34
CA ARG A 866 -23.75 -1.23 -28.24
C ARG A 866 -23.54 -1.92 -26.91
N ASP A 867 -23.59 -3.25 -26.86
CA ASP A 867 -23.31 -4.00 -25.63
C ASP A 867 -21.87 -3.84 -25.16
N PHE A 868 -20.91 -3.85 -26.08
CA PHE A 868 -19.51 -3.62 -25.75
C PHE A 868 -19.24 -2.19 -25.27
N GLN A 869 -19.91 -1.19 -25.86
CA GLN A 869 -19.87 0.18 -25.34
C GLN A 869 -20.43 0.25 -23.90
N ARG A 870 -21.52 -0.48 -23.60
CA ARG A 870 -22.05 -0.56 -22.23
C ARG A 870 -21.06 -1.21 -21.27
N GLU A 871 -20.43 -2.32 -21.66
CA GLU A 871 -19.37 -2.98 -20.87
C GLU A 871 -18.26 -1.98 -20.53
N ILE A 872 -17.77 -1.23 -21.52
CA ILE A 872 -16.74 -0.20 -21.34
C ILE A 872 -17.20 0.88 -20.34
N GLN A 873 -18.43 1.40 -20.48
CA GLN A 873 -18.94 2.43 -19.57
C GLN A 873 -19.10 1.91 -18.14
N ILE A 874 -19.53 0.66 -17.97
CA ILE A 874 -19.60 0.02 -16.65
C ILE A 874 -18.18 -0.04 -16.07
N LEU A 875 -17.24 -0.69 -16.75
CA LEU A 875 -15.89 -0.88 -16.21
C LEU A 875 -15.16 0.45 -15.94
N LYS A 876 -15.32 1.45 -16.81
CA LYS A 876 -14.77 2.81 -16.62
C LYS A 876 -15.27 3.49 -15.34
N ALA A 877 -16.50 3.19 -14.89
CA ALA A 877 -17.06 3.77 -13.68
C ALA A 877 -16.65 3.02 -12.40
N LEU A 878 -16.06 1.82 -12.51
CA LEU A 878 -15.69 0.98 -11.38
C LEU A 878 -14.27 1.26 -10.92
N HIS A 879 -14.12 1.49 -9.62
CA HIS A 879 -12.87 1.80 -8.94
C HIS A 879 -12.80 0.98 -7.65
N SER A 880 -12.18 -0.19 -7.71
CA SER A 880 -12.02 -1.11 -6.58
C SER A 880 -10.77 -1.95 -6.79
N ASP A 881 -10.02 -2.22 -5.72
CA ASP A 881 -8.87 -3.11 -5.75
C ASP A 881 -9.22 -4.55 -6.14
N PHE A 882 -10.48 -4.95 -5.95
CA PHE A 882 -10.96 -6.30 -6.29
C PHE A 882 -11.66 -6.36 -7.65
N ILE A 883 -11.45 -5.35 -8.51
CA ILE A 883 -11.96 -5.29 -9.89
C ILE A 883 -10.79 -4.94 -10.82
N VAL A 884 -10.73 -5.59 -11.99
CA VAL A 884 -9.68 -5.30 -12.99
C VAL A 884 -9.70 -3.83 -13.39
N LYS A 885 -8.53 -3.18 -13.39
CA LYS A 885 -8.42 -1.75 -13.68
C LYS A 885 -8.69 -1.45 -15.16
N TYR A 886 -9.66 -0.57 -15.42
CA TYR A 886 -9.80 0.12 -16.70
C TYR A 886 -8.55 0.99 -16.95
N ARG A 887 -7.94 0.86 -18.14
CA ARG A 887 -6.85 1.74 -18.57
C ARG A 887 -7.34 2.72 -19.63
N GLY A 888 -8.18 2.28 -20.56
CA GLY A 888 -8.62 3.11 -21.65
C GLY A 888 -9.42 2.40 -22.72
N VAL A 889 -9.58 3.08 -23.85
CA VAL A 889 -10.13 2.54 -25.09
C VAL A 889 -9.20 2.85 -26.25
N SER A 890 -9.25 2.00 -27.26
CA SER A 890 -8.59 2.26 -28.55
C SER A 890 -9.62 2.25 -29.66
N TYR A 891 -9.51 3.22 -30.57
CA TYR A 891 -10.34 3.30 -31.76
C TYR A 891 -9.48 3.01 -32.98
N GLY A 892 -9.96 2.12 -33.83
CA GLY A 892 -9.36 1.91 -35.14
C GLY A 892 -9.72 3.01 -36.15
N PRO A 893 -9.23 2.89 -37.40
CA PRO A 893 -9.48 3.87 -38.46
C PRO A 893 -10.97 4.21 -38.58
N GLY A 894 -11.28 5.51 -38.62
CA GLY A 894 -12.66 5.99 -38.69
C GLY A 894 -13.55 5.63 -37.48
N ARG A 895 -12.97 5.23 -36.35
CA ARG A 895 -13.68 4.74 -35.14
C ARG A 895 -14.57 3.52 -35.39
N GLN A 896 -14.26 2.73 -36.42
CA GLN A 896 -15.04 1.55 -36.79
C GLN A 896 -14.77 0.34 -35.91
N SER A 897 -13.55 0.24 -35.34
CA SER A 897 -13.18 -0.79 -34.38
C SER A 897 -12.99 -0.14 -33.00
N LEU A 898 -13.68 -0.67 -31.99
CA LEU A 898 -13.52 -0.24 -30.59
C LEU A 898 -12.86 -1.38 -29.82
N ARG A 899 -11.81 -1.06 -29.06
CA ARG A 899 -11.14 -2.00 -28.15
C ARG A 899 -11.11 -1.45 -26.74
N LEU A 900 -11.27 -2.34 -25.76
CA LEU A 900 -11.16 -2.03 -24.34
C LEU A 900 -9.74 -2.36 -23.86
N VAL A 901 -9.06 -1.39 -23.25
CA VAL A 901 -7.71 -1.54 -22.71
C VAL A 901 -7.78 -1.63 -21.19
N MET A 902 -7.22 -2.70 -20.62
CA MET A 902 -7.22 -3.02 -19.20
C MET A 902 -5.80 -3.28 -18.70
N GLU A 903 -5.63 -3.31 -17.37
CA GLU A 903 -4.39 -3.84 -16.79
C GLU A 903 -4.16 -5.31 -17.19
N TYR A 904 -2.89 -5.68 -17.38
CA TYR A 904 -2.49 -7.05 -17.63
C TYR A 904 -2.10 -7.74 -16.31
N LEU A 905 -2.76 -8.85 -15.99
CA LEU A 905 -2.48 -9.68 -14.82
C LEU A 905 -1.83 -11.01 -15.26
N PRO A 906 -0.51 -11.19 -15.04
CA PRO A 906 0.26 -12.29 -15.65
C PRO A 906 -0.11 -13.69 -15.14
N SER A 907 -0.67 -13.80 -13.94
CA SER A 907 -1.08 -15.10 -13.38
C SER A 907 -2.39 -15.65 -14.00
N GLY A 908 -3.09 -14.85 -14.81
CA GLY A 908 -4.29 -15.26 -15.53
C GLY A 908 -5.50 -15.49 -14.63
N CYS A 909 -6.44 -16.32 -15.08
CA CYS A 909 -7.68 -16.60 -14.35
C CYS A 909 -7.49 -17.56 -13.17
N LEU A 910 -8.29 -17.37 -12.13
CA LEU A 910 -8.24 -18.11 -10.88
C LEU A 910 -8.53 -19.60 -11.09
N ARG A 911 -9.42 -19.95 -12.01
CA ARG A 911 -9.69 -21.34 -12.39
C ARG A 911 -8.41 -22.08 -12.76
N ASP A 912 -7.63 -21.52 -13.67
CA ASP A 912 -6.39 -22.14 -14.16
C ASP A 912 -5.29 -22.03 -13.09
N PHE A 913 -5.27 -20.96 -12.31
CA PHE A 913 -4.35 -20.77 -11.20
C PHE A 913 -4.52 -21.82 -10.09
N LEU A 914 -5.75 -22.12 -9.68
CA LEU A 914 -6.05 -23.14 -8.66
C LEU A 914 -5.69 -24.54 -9.12
N GLN A 915 -5.99 -24.88 -10.38
CA GLN A 915 -5.61 -26.17 -10.96
C GLN A 915 -4.08 -26.37 -10.93
N ARG A 916 -3.32 -25.32 -11.23
CA ARG A 916 -1.84 -25.36 -11.26
C ARG A 916 -1.21 -25.39 -9.87
N HIS A 917 -1.79 -24.70 -8.88
CA HIS A 917 -1.18 -24.51 -7.56
C HIS A 917 -1.88 -25.27 -6.43
N ARG A 918 -2.70 -26.28 -6.75
CA ARG A 918 -3.47 -27.06 -5.77
C ARG A 918 -2.67 -27.60 -4.59
N ALA A 919 -1.44 -28.08 -4.84
CA ALA A 919 -0.58 -28.63 -3.79
C ALA A 919 -0.07 -27.57 -2.79
N ARG A 920 -0.14 -26.28 -3.15
CA ARG A 920 0.44 -25.16 -2.40
C ARG A 920 -0.61 -24.30 -1.70
N LEU A 921 -1.81 -24.21 -2.26
CA LEU A 921 -2.88 -23.36 -1.74
C LEU A 921 -3.73 -24.15 -0.74
N ASP A 922 -3.81 -23.66 0.48
CA ASP A 922 -4.62 -24.24 1.56
C ASP A 922 -6.01 -23.60 1.68
N ALA A 923 -6.83 -24.11 2.60
CA ALA A 923 -8.16 -23.56 2.86
C ALA A 923 -8.11 -22.09 3.31
N SER A 924 -7.08 -21.68 4.05
CA SER A 924 -6.86 -20.29 4.47
C SER A 924 -6.75 -19.36 3.25
N ARG A 925 -6.03 -19.80 2.21
CA ARG A 925 -5.89 -19.05 0.96
C ARG A 925 -7.18 -18.99 0.15
N LEU A 926 -7.94 -20.09 0.10
CA LEU A 926 -9.25 -20.10 -0.56
C LEU A 926 -10.25 -19.17 0.13
N LEU A 927 -10.22 -19.09 1.47
CA LEU A 927 -11.03 -18.15 2.25
C LEU A 927 -10.63 -16.70 2.02
N LEU A 928 -9.33 -16.41 1.85
CA LEU A 928 -8.87 -15.08 1.43
C LEU A 928 -9.47 -14.68 0.08
N TYR A 929 -9.38 -15.54 -0.93
CA TYR A 929 -9.99 -15.26 -2.25
C TYR A 929 -11.50 -15.08 -2.14
N SER A 930 -12.16 -15.89 -1.33
CA SER A 930 -13.60 -15.78 -1.05
C SER A 930 -13.96 -14.40 -0.48
N SER A 931 -13.21 -13.93 0.52
CA SER A 931 -13.40 -12.60 1.12
C SER A 931 -13.17 -11.47 0.11
N GLN A 932 -12.13 -11.56 -0.72
CA GLN A 932 -11.82 -10.55 -1.74
C GLN A 932 -12.88 -10.47 -2.83
N ILE A 933 -13.34 -11.61 -3.35
CA ILE A 933 -14.44 -11.66 -4.32
C ILE A 933 -15.72 -11.10 -3.70
N CYS A 934 -16.02 -11.46 -2.45
CA CYS A 934 -17.18 -10.92 -1.71
C CYS A 934 -17.13 -9.38 -1.61
N LYS A 935 -15.97 -8.79 -1.29
CA LYS A 935 -15.78 -7.34 -1.23
C LYS A 935 -15.93 -6.67 -2.59
N GLY A 936 -15.40 -7.28 -3.66
CA GLY A 936 -15.60 -6.81 -5.03
C GLY A 936 -17.08 -6.80 -5.43
N MET A 937 -17.82 -7.84 -5.06
CA MET A 937 -19.26 -7.94 -5.33
C MET A 937 -20.11 -7.02 -4.44
N GLU A 938 -19.71 -6.79 -3.19
CA GLU A 938 -20.32 -5.77 -2.32
C GLU A 938 -20.16 -4.37 -2.94
N TYR A 939 -18.96 -4.05 -3.45
CA TYR A 939 -18.71 -2.82 -4.18
C TYR A 939 -19.60 -2.69 -5.41
N LEU A 940 -19.71 -3.73 -6.26
CA LEU A 940 -20.62 -3.73 -7.41
C LEU A 940 -22.07 -3.49 -6.99
N GLY A 941 -22.52 -4.14 -5.91
CA GLY A 941 -23.84 -3.94 -5.33
C GLY A 941 -24.07 -2.49 -4.89
N SER A 942 -23.07 -1.85 -4.28
CA SER A 942 -23.12 -0.42 -3.90
C SER A 942 -23.21 0.52 -5.11
N ARG A 943 -22.67 0.10 -6.26
CA ARG A 943 -22.77 0.80 -7.55
C ARG A 943 -24.03 0.41 -8.34
N ARG A 944 -24.94 -0.35 -7.73
CA ARG A 944 -26.16 -0.90 -8.37
C ARG A 944 -25.85 -1.67 -9.66
N CYS A 945 -24.68 -2.32 -9.73
CA CYS A 945 -24.24 -3.14 -10.84
C CYS A 945 -24.47 -4.62 -10.51
N VAL A 946 -25.09 -5.37 -11.43
CA VAL A 946 -25.22 -6.84 -11.35
C VAL A 946 -24.29 -7.44 -12.39
N HIS A 947 -23.41 -8.36 -11.97
CA HIS A 947 -22.36 -8.93 -12.79
C HIS A 947 -22.90 -9.94 -13.82
N ARG A 948 -23.81 -10.83 -13.39
CA ARG A 948 -24.45 -11.87 -14.22
C ARG A 948 -23.55 -12.97 -14.80
N ASP A 949 -22.22 -12.87 -14.66
CA ASP A 949 -21.27 -13.94 -15.03
C ASP A 949 -20.17 -14.14 -13.97
N LEU A 950 -20.55 -14.14 -12.70
CA LEU A 950 -19.60 -14.36 -11.61
C LEU A 950 -19.22 -15.85 -11.56
N ALA A 951 -17.97 -16.16 -11.94
CA ALA A 951 -17.41 -17.52 -11.96
C ALA A 951 -15.88 -17.47 -11.82
N ALA A 952 -15.24 -18.56 -11.36
CA ALA A 952 -13.79 -18.59 -11.14
C ALA A 952 -12.94 -18.31 -12.41
N ARG A 953 -13.49 -18.57 -13.60
CA ARG A 953 -12.87 -18.22 -14.90
C ARG A 953 -12.79 -16.71 -15.16
N ASN A 954 -13.64 -15.92 -14.51
CA ASN A 954 -13.75 -14.46 -14.63
C ASN A 954 -13.14 -13.74 -13.42
N ILE A 955 -12.44 -14.48 -12.55
CA ILE A 955 -11.61 -13.91 -11.50
C ILE A 955 -10.17 -14.00 -11.98
N LEU A 956 -9.43 -12.89 -11.97
CA LEU A 956 -8.02 -12.82 -12.32
C LEU A 956 -7.14 -12.76 -11.07
N VAL A 957 -5.94 -13.33 -11.15
CA VAL A 957 -4.98 -13.36 -10.05
C VAL A 957 -3.90 -12.31 -10.29
N GLU A 958 -3.76 -11.33 -9.41
CA GLU A 958 -2.68 -10.34 -9.44
C GLU A 958 -1.44 -10.84 -8.70
N SER A 959 -1.69 -11.50 -7.56
CA SER A 959 -0.69 -12.21 -6.76
C SER A 959 -1.39 -13.32 -5.97
N GLU A 960 -0.62 -14.19 -5.32
CA GLU A 960 -1.20 -15.17 -4.38
C GLU A 960 -2.01 -14.54 -3.26
N ALA A 961 -1.78 -13.27 -2.95
CA ALA A 961 -2.51 -12.57 -1.90
C ALA A 961 -3.66 -11.71 -2.45
N HIS A 962 -3.88 -11.62 -3.78
CA HIS A 962 -4.81 -10.65 -4.36
C HIS A 962 -5.46 -11.16 -5.66
N VAL A 963 -6.80 -11.22 -5.66
CA VAL A 963 -7.61 -11.54 -6.84
C VAL A 963 -8.57 -10.39 -7.21
N LYS A 964 -8.94 -10.32 -8.49
CA LYS A 964 -9.80 -9.26 -9.05
C LYS A 964 -10.88 -9.84 -9.95
N ILE A 965 -12.09 -9.30 -9.86
CA ILE A 965 -13.22 -9.63 -10.73
C ILE A 965 -12.99 -8.97 -12.10
N ALA A 966 -13.26 -9.72 -13.17
CA ALA A 966 -13.14 -9.29 -14.55
C ALA A 966 -14.33 -9.78 -15.38
N ASP A 967 -14.36 -9.37 -16.65
CA ASP A 967 -15.38 -9.69 -17.66
C ASP A 967 -16.80 -9.20 -17.34
N PHE A 968 -17.05 -7.93 -17.68
CA PHE A 968 -18.33 -7.25 -17.46
C PHE A 968 -19.24 -7.31 -18.70
N GLY A 969 -18.98 -8.22 -19.65
CA GLY A 969 -19.74 -8.31 -20.91
C GLY A 969 -21.24 -8.60 -20.73
N LEU A 970 -21.62 -9.27 -19.64
CA LEU A 970 -23.03 -9.50 -19.29
C LEU A 970 -23.57 -8.55 -18.22
N ALA A 971 -22.73 -7.68 -17.65
CA ALA A 971 -23.11 -6.84 -16.53
C ALA A 971 -24.17 -5.80 -16.92
N LYS A 972 -25.05 -5.46 -15.97
CA LYS A 972 -26.11 -4.46 -16.16
C LYS A 972 -26.25 -3.59 -14.92
N LEU A 973 -26.50 -2.30 -15.13
CA LEU A 973 -26.89 -1.37 -14.07
C LEU A 973 -28.38 -1.54 -13.76
N LEU A 974 -28.72 -1.67 -12.48
CA LEU A 974 -30.11 -1.74 -12.04
C LEU A 974 -30.80 -0.38 -12.25
N PRO A 975 -32.03 -0.36 -12.79
CA PRO A 975 -32.84 0.85 -12.85
C PRO A 975 -32.99 1.50 -11.47
N LEU A 976 -33.01 2.83 -11.38
CA LEU A 976 -33.04 3.54 -10.08
C LEU A 976 -34.28 3.16 -9.23
N ASP A 977 -35.38 2.85 -9.89
CA ASP A 977 -36.67 2.46 -9.31
C ASP A 977 -36.80 0.95 -9.03
N LYS A 978 -35.80 0.12 -9.39
CA LYS A 978 -35.88 -1.35 -9.28
C LYS A 978 -34.64 -1.98 -8.66
N ASP A 979 -34.85 -3.10 -7.98
CA ASP A 979 -33.78 -3.92 -7.39
C ASP A 979 -33.35 -5.11 -8.27
N TYR A 980 -33.97 -5.24 -9.45
CA TYR A 980 -33.71 -6.32 -10.41
C TYR A 980 -33.71 -5.79 -11.85
N TYR A 981 -33.14 -6.60 -12.73
CA TYR A 981 -33.06 -6.41 -14.17
C TYR A 981 -33.64 -7.66 -14.87
N VAL A 982 -34.45 -7.47 -15.91
CA VAL A 982 -35.02 -8.56 -16.71
C VAL A 982 -34.34 -8.58 -18.06
N VAL A 983 -33.72 -9.71 -18.40
CA VAL A 983 -33.08 -9.89 -19.72
C VAL A 983 -34.16 -10.24 -20.74
N ARG A 984 -34.21 -9.47 -21.83
CA ARG A 984 -35.19 -9.65 -22.91
C ARG A 984 -34.59 -10.22 -24.18
N GLU A 985 -33.27 -10.09 -24.34
CA GLU A 985 -32.54 -10.47 -25.55
C GLU A 985 -31.99 -11.90 -25.38
N PRO A 986 -32.18 -12.79 -26.37
CA PRO A 986 -31.61 -14.13 -26.34
C PRO A 986 -30.09 -14.07 -26.48
N GLY A 987 -29.37 -14.86 -25.69
CA GLY A 987 -27.91 -14.93 -25.73
C GLY A 987 -27.38 -16.14 -24.98
N GLN A 988 -26.13 -16.53 -25.27
CA GLN A 988 -25.47 -17.58 -24.52
C GLN A 988 -25.32 -17.17 -23.05
N SER A 989 -25.71 -18.06 -22.16
CA SER A 989 -25.78 -17.80 -20.73
C SER A 989 -25.12 -18.94 -19.95
N PRO A 990 -24.32 -18.66 -18.90
CA PRO A 990 -23.69 -19.67 -18.06
C PRO A 990 -24.71 -20.31 -17.10
N ILE A 991 -25.66 -21.07 -17.64
CA ILE A 991 -26.84 -21.59 -16.93
C ILE A 991 -26.53 -22.34 -15.62
N PHE A 992 -25.38 -23.02 -15.52
CA PHE A 992 -24.97 -23.77 -14.32
C PHE A 992 -24.51 -22.88 -13.15
N TRP A 993 -24.38 -21.57 -13.36
CA TRP A 993 -24.10 -20.57 -12.31
C TRP A 993 -25.33 -19.74 -11.93
N TYR A 994 -26.46 -19.91 -12.64
CA TYR A 994 -27.64 -19.06 -12.48
C TYR A 994 -28.55 -19.51 -11.35
N ALA A 995 -29.18 -18.52 -10.73
CA ALA A 995 -30.24 -18.74 -9.76
C ALA A 995 -31.54 -19.21 -10.44
N PRO A 996 -32.44 -19.89 -9.72
CA PRO A 996 -33.70 -20.38 -10.29
C PRO A 996 -34.54 -19.27 -10.95
N GLU A 997 -34.61 -18.08 -10.37
CA GLU A 997 -35.34 -16.93 -10.95
C GLU A 997 -34.67 -16.36 -12.20
N SER A 998 -33.35 -16.55 -12.35
CA SER A 998 -32.62 -16.15 -13.56
C SER A 998 -32.82 -17.16 -14.70
N LEU A 999 -33.04 -18.43 -14.36
CA LEU A 999 -33.31 -19.51 -15.32
C LEU A 999 -34.77 -19.51 -15.81
N SER A 1000 -35.73 -19.31 -14.90
CA SER A 1000 -37.17 -19.34 -15.19
C SER A 1000 -37.69 -18.03 -15.77
N ASP A 1001 -37.40 -16.91 -15.10
CA ASP A 1001 -38.01 -15.60 -15.40
C ASP A 1001 -37.05 -14.60 -16.06
N ASN A 1002 -35.79 -15.00 -16.32
CA ASN A 1002 -34.72 -14.12 -16.80
C ASN A 1002 -34.48 -12.90 -15.87
N ILE A 1003 -34.74 -13.05 -14.58
CA ILE A 1003 -34.57 -12.01 -13.56
C ILE A 1003 -33.16 -12.10 -12.96
N PHE A 1004 -32.45 -10.97 -12.97
CA PHE A 1004 -31.12 -10.81 -12.37
C PHE A 1004 -31.16 -9.71 -11.33
N SER A 1005 -30.54 -9.94 -10.19
CA SER A 1005 -30.48 -9.01 -9.07
C SER A 1005 -29.17 -9.21 -8.31
N ARG A 1006 -28.93 -8.38 -7.29
CA ARG A 1006 -27.84 -8.61 -6.33
C ARG A 1006 -27.90 -10.02 -5.71
N GLN A 1007 -29.11 -10.56 -5.52
CA GLN A 1007 -29.32 -11.89 -4.92
C GLN A 1007 -29.09 -13.05 -5.90
N SER A 1008 -29.22 -12.82 -7.21
CA SER A 1008 -28.81 -13.84 -8.20
C SER A 1008 -27.29 -13.92 -8.32
N ASP A 1009 -26.59 -12.80 -8.12
CA ASP A 1009 -25.12 -12.79 -8.02
C ASP A 1009 -24.65 -13.49 -6.73
N VAL A 1010 -25.39 -13.39 -5.61
CA VAL A 1010 -25.12 -14.17 -4.39
C VAL A 1010 -25.20 -15.68 -4.65
N TRP A 1011 -26.18 -16.13 -5.43
CA TRP A 1011 -26.24 -17.53 -5.85
C TRP A 1011 -25.00 -17.94 -6.64
N SER A 1012 -24.60 -17.12 -7.61
CA SER A 1012 -23.41 -17.32 -8.42
C SER A 1012 -22.15 -17.37 -7.56
N PHE A 1013 -22.08 -16.53 -6.52
CA PHE A 1013 -21.02 -16.55 -5.52
C PHE A 1013 -20.97 -17.87 -4.74
N GLY A 1014 -22.11 -18.45 -4.37
CA GLY A 1014 -22.15 -19.81 -3.81
C GLY A 1014 -21.51 -20.86 -4.73
N VAL A 1015 -21.76 -20.76 -6.04
CA VAL A 1015 -21.11 -21.62 -7.06
C VAL A 1015 -19.61 -21.34 -7.14
N VAL A 1016 -19.17 -20.09 -7.03
CA VAL A 1016 -17.74 -19.74 -6.94
C VAL A 1016 -17.10 -20.36 -5.71
N LEU A 1017 -17.74 -20.32 -4.54
CA LEU A 1017 -17.21 -20.99 -3.34
C LEU A 1017 -17.02 -22.49 -3.59
N TYR A 1018 -17.97 -23.15 -4.26
CA TYR A 1018 -17.80 -24.55 -4.68
C TYR A 1018 -16.62 -24.73 -5.64
N GLU A 1019 -16.46 -23.87 -6.65
CA GLU A 1019 -15.32 -23.87 -7.57
C GLU A 1019 -13.97 -23.69 -6.84
N LEU A 1020 -13.91 -22.82 -5.83
CA LEU A 1020 -12.71 -22.60 -5.02
C LEU A 1020 -12.33 -23.86 -4.24
N PHE A 1021 -13.28 -24.45 -3.51
CA PHE A 1021 -13.03 -25.59 -2.62
C PHE A 1021 -12.96 -26.94 -3.35
N THR A 1022 -13.32 -27.00 -4.64
CA THR A 1022 -12.98 -28.10 -5.55
C THR A 1022 -11.67 -27.85 -6.30
N TYR A 1023 -10.98 -26.73 -6.07
CA TYR A 1023 -9.79 -26.30 -6.82
C TYR A 1023 -10.03 -26.23 -8.34
N CYS A 1024 -11.29 -25.94 -8.72
CA CYS A 1024 -11.73 -25.93 -10.11
C CYS A 1024 -11.42 -27.22 -10.87
N ASP A 1025 -11.44 -28.36 -10.17
CA ASP A 1025 -11.19 -29.67 -10.78
C ASP A 1025 -12.22 -29.95 -11.88
N LYS A 1026 -11.74 -30.36 -13.06
CA LYS A 1026 -12.61 -30.60 -14.23
C LYS A 1026 -13.61 -31.73 -13.96
N SER A 1027 -13.22 -32.74 -13.17
CA SER A 1027 -14.04 -33.92 -12.89
C SER A 1027 -15.26 -33.63 -12.03
N CYS A 1028 -15.21 -32.57 -11.22
CA CYS A 1028 -16.32 -32.09 -10.39
C CYS A 1028 -16.61 -30.60 -10.62
N SER A 1029 -16.45 -30.11 -11.86
CA SER A 1029 -16.90 -28.76 -12.20
C SER A 1029 -18.42 -28.63 -12.03
N PRO A 1030 -18.98 -27.43 -11.75
CA PRO A 1030 -20.42 -27.25 -11.58
C PRO A 1030 -21.25 -27.86 -12.72
N SER A 1031 -20.82 -27.64 -13.97
CA SER A 1031 -21.44 -28.22 -15.17
C SER A 1031 -21.37 -29.76 -15.16
N ALA A 1032 -20.19 -30.34 -14.91
CA ALA A 1032 -20.02 -31.79 -14.87
C ALA A 1032 -20.89 -32.44 -13.79
N GLU A 1033 -20.99 -31.80 -12.63
CA GLU A 1033 -21.75 -32.31 -11.49
C GLU A 1033 -23.27 -32.22 -11.71
N PHE A 1034 -23.77 -31.09 -12.22
CA PHE A 1034 -25.18 -30.97 -12.60
C PHE A 1034 -25.53 -31.93 -13.74
N LEU A 1035 -24.70 -32.06 -14.77
CA LEU A 1035 -24.91 -33.04 -15.85
C LEU A 1035 -24.94 -34.48 -15.31
N ARG A 1036 -24.08 -34.81 -14.34
CA ARG A 1036 -24.07 -36.11 -13.67
C ARG A 1036 -25.36 -36.36 -12.89
N MET A 1037 -25.89 -35.35 -12.20
CA MET A 1037 -27.17 -35.43 -11.47
C MET A 1037 -28.37 -35.56 -12.40
N MET A 1038 -28.36 -34.89 -13.56
CA MET A 1038 -29.44 -34.94 -14.56
C MET A 1038 -29.51 -36.29 -15.29
N GLY A 1039 -28.40 -37.03 -15.36
CA GLY A 1039 -28.32 -38.29 -16.09
C GLY A 1039 -28.23 -38.12 -17.61
N CYS A 1040 -28.31 -39.22 -18.37
CA CYS A 1040 -28.12 -39.25 -19.82
C CYS A 1040 -29.44 -39.25 -20.62
N GLU A 1041 -30.47 -38.54 -20.18
CA GLU A 1041 -31.71 -38.40 -20.95
C GLU A 1041 -31.53 -37.35 -22.07
N ARG A 1042 -31.48 -37.81 -23.33
CA ARG A 1042 -31.09 -36.96 -24.48
C ARG A 1042 -32.20 -36.03 -24.99
N ASP A 1043 -33.45 -36.22 -24.57
CA ASP A 1043 -34.60 -35.59 -25.22
C ASP A 1043 -35.13 -34.33 -24.49
N VAL A 1044 -34.65 -34.03 -23.27
CA VAL A 1044 -35.05 -32.83 -22.51
C VAL A 1044 -33.95 -31.76 -22.56
N PRO A 1045 -34.26 -30.49 -22.87
CA PRO A 1045 -33.27 -29.41 -22.80
C PRO A 1045 -32.65 -29.31 -21.41
N ALA A 1046 -31.31 -29.23 -21.35
CA ALA A 1046 -30.56 -29.18 -20.08
C ALA A 1046 -31.04 -28.07 -19.13
N LEU A 1047 -31.54 -26.94 -19.66
CA LEU A 1047 -32.10 -25.86 -18.85
C LEU A 1047 -33.37 -26.28 -18.09
N CYS A 1048 -34.30 -26.97 -18.76
CA CYS A 1048 -35.54 -27.44 -18.14
C CYS A 1048 -35.23 -28.45 -17.02
N ARG A 1049 -34.32 -29.40 -17.30
CA ARG A 1049 -33.94 -30.42 -16.31
C ARG A 1049 -33.16 -29.82 -15.12
N LEU A 1050 -32.33 -28.81 -15.36
CA LEU A 1050 -31.63 -28.08 -14.30
C LEU A 1050 -32.64 -27.35 -13.39
N LEU A 1051 -33.65 -26.69 -13.97
CA LEU A 1051 -34.72 -26.04 -13.20
C LEU A 1051 -35.46 -27.05 -12.32
N GLU A 1052 -35.89 -28.19 -12.88
CA GLU A 1052 -36.56 -29.26 -12.12
C GLU A 1052 -35.70 -29.76 -10.95
N LEU A 1053 -34.41 -30.04 -11.17
CA LEU A 1053 -33.50 -30.46 -10.10
C LEU A 1053 -33.40 -29.41 -8.98
N LEU A 1054 -33.32 -28.13 -9.35
CA LEU A 1054 -33.21 -27.05 -8.37
C LEU A 1054 -34.52 -26.84 -7.59
N GLU A 1055 -35.67 -27.04 -8.24
CA GLU A 1055 -37.01 -27.03 -7.62
C GLU A 1055 -37.21 -28.22 -6.66
N GLU A 1056 -36.65 -29.40 -6.99
CA GLU A 1056 -36.57 -30.57 -6.11
C GLU A 1056 -35.62 -30.37 -4.91
N GLY A 1057 -34.96 -29.21 -4.81
CA GLY A 1057 -34.05 -28.87 -3.72
C GLY A 1057 -32.65 -29.45 -3.87
N GLN A 1058 -32.31 -30.08 -5.00
CA GLN A 1058 -30.96 -30.58 -5.27
C GLN A 1058 -30.00 -29.40 -5.44
N ARG A 1059 -28.78 -29.54 -4.89
CA ARG A 1059 -27.71 -28.54 -4.96
C ARG A 1059 -26.38 -29.24 -5.19
N LEU A 1060 -25.34 -28.47 -5.54
CA LEU A 1060 -23.97 -28.99 -5.62
C LEU A 1060 -23.57 -29.59 -4.26
N PRO A 1061 -22.88 -30.74 -4.25
CA PRO A 1061 -22.51 -31.43 -3.01
C PRO A 1061 -21.42 -30.66 -2.25
N ALA A 1062 -21.15 -31.06 -1.00
CA ALA A 1062 -20.00 -30.54 -0.26
C ALA A 1062 -18.68 -30.92 -0.98
N PRO A 1063 -17.79 -29.96 -1.30
CA PRO A 1063 -16.49 -30.29 -1.86
C PRO A 1063 -15.64 -31.14 -0.90
N PRO A 1064 -14.76 -32.02 -1.41
CA PRO A 1064 -13.86 -32.81 -0.56
C PRO A 1064 -12.96 -31.92 0.32
N ALA A 1065 -12.86 -32.22 1.62
CA ALA A 1065 -12.11 -31.45 2.61
C ALA A 1065 -12.55 -29.97 2.80
N CYS A 1066 -13.74 -29.60 2.32
CA CYS A 1066 -14.33 -28.30 2.60
C CYS A 1066 -14.78 -28.22 4.08
N PRO A 1067 -14.42 -27.16 4.83
CA PRO A 1067 -14.95 -26.95 6.17
C PRO A 1067 -16.48 -26.88 6.15
N ALA A 1068 -17.13 -27.50 7.14
CA ALA A 1068 -18.59 -27.59 7.20
C ALA A 1068 -19.24 -26.20 7.18
N GLU A 1069 -18.64 -25.23 7.86
CA GLU A 1069 -19.10 -23.84 7.92
C GLU A 1069 -19.11 -23.16 6.55
N VAL A 1070 -18.15 -23.48 5.68
CA VAL A 1070 -18.12 -22.97 4.30
C VAL A 1070 -19.23 -23.61 3.48
N HIS A 1071 -19.47 -24.91 3.66
CA HIS A 1071 -20.58 -25.58 2.98
C HIS A 1071 -21.94 -25.04 3.45
N GLU A 1072 -22.10 -24.69 4.73
CA GLU A 1072 -23.29 -23.98 5.23
C GLU A 1072 -23.47 -22.62 4.53
N LEU A 1073 -22.39 -21.84 4.34
CA LEU A 1073 -22.44 -20.60 3.57
C LEU A 1073 -22.89 -20.83 2.12
N MET A 1074 -22.40 -21.89 1.46
CA MET A 1074 -22.86 -22.24 0.11
C MET A 1074 -24.36 -22.50 0.07
N LYS A 1075 -24.89 -23.27 1.05
CA LYS A 1075 -26.33 -23.55 1.15
C LYS A 1075 -27.15 -22.29 1.39
N LEU A 1076 -26.66 -21.35 2.21
CA LEU A 1076 -27.31 -20.04 2.41
C LEU A 1076 -27.35 -19.24 1.10
N CYS A 1077 -26.27 -19.23 0.32
CA CYS A 1077 -26.24 -18.60 -1.00
C CYS A 1077 -27.21 -19.26 -2.00
N TRP A 1078 -27.49 -20.56 -1.85
CA TRP A 1078 -28.38 -21.32 -2.72
C TRP A 1078 -29.81 -21.50 -2.17
N ALA A 1079 -30.23 -20.63 -1.25
CA ALA A 1079 -31.61 -20.60 -0.77
C ALA A 1079 -32.58 -20.40 -1.96
N PRO A 1080 -33.71 -21.15 -2.02
CA PRO A 1080 -34.66 -21.05 -3.13
C PRO A 1080 -35.18 -19.62 -3.32
N SER A 1081 -35.63 -18.97 -2.25
CA SER A 1081 -36.11 -17.59 -2.30
C SER A 1081 -34.94 -16.60 -2.32
N PRO A 1082 -34.89 -15.62 -3.24
CA PRO A 1082 -33.82 -14.64 -3.29
C PRO A 1082 -33.67 -13.81 -2.00
N GLN A 1083 -34.77 -13.58 -1.30
CA GLN A 1083 -34.83 -12.79 -0.05
C GLN A 1083 -34.31 -13.54 1.19
N ASP A 1084 -34.19 -14.87 1.12
CA ASP A 1084 -33.57 -15.68 2.19
C ASP A 1084 -32.05 -15.78 2.04
N ARG A 1085 -31.49 -15.36 0.89
CA ARG A 1085 -30.06 -15.37 0.63
C ARG A 1085 -29.38 -14.20 1.37
N PRO A 1086 -28.20 -14.39 1.97
CA PRO A 1086 -27.48 -13.31 2.62
C PRO A 1086 -26.98 -12.27 1.60
N SER A 1087 -26.89 -11.01 1.99
CA SER A 1087 -26.20 -10.00 1.18
C SER A 1087 -24.67 -10.19 1.23
N PHE A 1088 -23.94 -9.67 0.25
CA PHE A 1088 -22.47 -9.64 0.31
C PHE A 1088 -21.94 -8.94 1.58
N SER A 1089 -22.61 -7.88 2.03
CA SER A 1089 -22.28 -7.20 3.30
C SER A 1089 -22.47 -8.06 4.55
N ALA A 1090 -23.32 -9.09 4.49
CA ALA A 1090 -23.50 -10.08 5.55
C ALA A 1090 -22.55 -11.28 5.42
N LEU A 1091 -22.16 -11.64 4.20
CA LEU A 1091 -21.20 -12.71 3.90
C LEU A 1091 -19.77 -12.33 4.27
N GLY A 1092 -19.35 -11.10 3.99
CA GLY A 1092 -17.98 -10.62 4.24
C GLY A 1092 -17.49 -10.87 5.67
N PRO A 1093 -18.22 -10.44 6.71
CA PRO A 1093 -17.84 -10.70 8.10
C PRO A 1093 -17.72 -12.19 8.46
N GLN A 1094 -18.55 -13.05 7.88
CA GLN A 1094 -18.52 -14.50 8.13
C GLN A 1094 -17.29 -15.14 7.51
N LEU A 1095 -16.96 -14.78 6.26
CA LEU A 1095 -15.75 -15.24 5.57
C LEU A 1095 -14.49 -14.78 6.29
N ASP A 1096 -14.44 -13.53 6.74
CA ASP A 1096 -13.30 -12.99 7.50
C ASP A 1096 -13.13 -13.73 8.85
N MET A 1097 -14.22 -14.09 9.52
CA MET A 1097 -14.16 -14.89 10.75
C MET A 1097 -13.56 -16.28 10.48
N LEU A 1098 -14.06 -17.00 9.47
CA LEU A 1098 -13.55 -18.31 9.07
C LEU A 1098 -12.07 -18.24 8.68
N TRP A 1099 -11.70 -17.24 7.88
CA TRP A 1099 -10.32 -17.01 7.48
C TRP A 1099 -9.41 -16.76 8.68
N SER A 1100 -9.84 -15.91 9.63
CA SER A 1100 -9.06 -15.62 10.84
C SER A 1100 -8.93 -16.82 11.79
N GLY A 1101 -9.98 -17.65 11.89
CA GLY A 1101 -9.96 -18.88 12.70
C GLY A 1101 -8.99 -19.92 12.17
N SER A 1102 -8.83 -20.01 10.84
CA SER A 1102 -7.88 -20.91 10.18
C SER A 1102 -6.42 -20.65 10.60
N ARG A 1103 -6.05 -19.40 10.92
CA ARG A 1103 -4.70 -19.06 11.40
C ARG A 1103 -4.42 -19.49 12.84
N GLY A 1104 -5.46 -19.65 13.67
CA GLY A 1104 -5.32 -20.00 15.09
C GLY A 1104 -4.91 -21.45 15.35
N CYS A 1105 -5.15 -22.35 14.39
CA CYS A 1105 -4.78 -23.77 14.51
C CYS A 1105 -3.32 -24.07 14.15
N GLU A 1106 -2.63 -23.19 13.42
CA GLU A 1106 -1.26 -23.48 12.94
C GLU A 1106 -0.20 -23.43 14.04
N THR A 1107 -0.45 -22.79 15.18
CA THR A 1107 0.54 -22.69 16.28
C THR A 1107 0.61 -23.91 17.20
N HIS A 1108 -0.19 -24.97 16.97
CA HIS A 1108 -0.13 -26.20 17.79
C HIS A 1108 0.30 -27.47 17.03
N ALA A 1109 0.66 -27.38 15.74
CA ALA A 1109 1.21 -28.50 15.00
C ALA A 1109 2.74 -28.62 15.16
N PHE A 1110 3.26 -28.55 16.38
CA PHE A 1110 4.59 -29.09 16.70
C PHE A 1110 4.42 -30.45 17.38
N THR A 1111 4.53 -31.49 16.56
CA THR A 1111 5.04 -32.83 16.89
C THR A 1111 4.51 -33.45 18.19
N ALA A 1112 3.35 -34.11 18.10
CA ALA A 1112 3.17 -35.35 18.86
C ALA A 1112 4.10 -36.39 18.24
N HIS A 1113 5.23 -36.67 18.90
CA HIS A 1113 6.14 -37.75 18.53
C HIS A 1113 5.35 -39.06 18.40
N PRO A 1114 5.40 -39.76 17.26
CA PRO A 1114 4.96 -41.14 17.21
C PRO A 1114 6.04 -41.96 17.93
N GLU A 1115 5.73 -42.43 19.14
CA GLU A 1115 6.50 -43.47 19.82
C GLU A 1115 6.56 -44.70 18.90
N GLY A 1116 7.69 -44.80 18.20
CA GLY A 1116 8.10 -46.00 17.48
C GLY A 1116 8.32 -47.12 18.48
N LYS A 1117 7.33 -48.00 18.56
CA LYS A 1117 7.47 -49.36 19.10
C LYS A 1117 8.51 -50.12 18.29
N HIS A 1118 9.70 -50.28 18.84
CA HIS A 1118 10.62 -51.36 18.51
C HIS A 1118 11.33 -51.83 19.79
N HIS A 1119 11.74 -53.10 19.77
CA HIS A 1119 12.27 -53.94 20.84
C HIS A 1119 11.16 -54.72 21.60
N SER A 1120 11.01 -56.04 21.60
CA SER A 1120 11.77 -57.25 21.20
C SER A 1120 11.57 -58.26 22.34
N LEU A 1121 11.38 -59.55 21.99
CA LEU A 1121 11.73 -60.76 22.78
C LEU A 1121 10.84 -61.05 24.00
N SER A 1122 10.12 -62.17 24.10
CA SER A 1122 10.64 -63.53 24.17
C SER A 1122 9.48 -64.46 24.56
N PHE A 1123 9.53 -65.68 24.02
CA PHE A 1123 8.74 -66.83 24.43
C PHE A 1123 9.32 -67.42 25.72
N SER A 1124 8.52 -67.45 26.79
CA SER A 1124 8.36 -68.54 27.76
C SER A 1124 7.34 -68.12 28.81
#